data_AF-A0A2W4R9E7-F1
#
_entry.id   AF-A0A2W4R9E7-F1
#
_cell.length_a   1.000
_cell.length_b   1.000
_cell.length_c   1.000
_cell.angle_alpha   90.00
_cell.angle_beta   90.00
_cell.angle_gamma   90.00
#
_symmetry.space_group_name_H-M   'P 1'
#
loop_
_entity.id
_entity.type
_entity.pdbx_description
1 polymer ?
#
loop_
_entity_poly.entity_id
_entity_poly.type
_entity_poly.pdbx_seq_one_letter_code
_entity_poly.pdbx_strand_id
1 'polypeptide(L)'
;MVKSRPVKPAHASLKPVGIGNESATTPKDHEIVTVESAPSIIAIGASAGGLEALEQFFSPIPVTCGAAFIVIQHLDPAYKGMLPELLQRATQMTVSQAANSMQVKPNCVYVIPPNKDLSILHGKLHLLDPVAPRGLRLPIDSFFRALADDQHERAVGVVLSGMGSDGTLGLRAIKENAGLAVAQSSDSAKFDSMPRSAIAEGLIDIVAPPEELWGRIFAYLNYNRRGLRTVTEPILELKSQSALEQIAILLRERTGNDFSLYKKHTLYRRIERRMELHQINVIAQYVRYLRENPQEIALLFKELLIGVTHFFRDPAVWEFLKDDVFPALLAGYPLGKALRAWIPACSTGEEAYSLAIIFKEVLAQNQLKQRFTLQIFATDIDQDAIDLARIGFYPSHSVVDVSVERLARFFSADGAGYRINKEIRDMIIFAPQNVIMDPPFTRLDIISCRNLLIYLGVELQKKLIPLFHYSLVKQGVLLLGNAETIGGFPHLFHLIDNKSRIYQRIEHLLPINEIDFPAKYFPVASIAQDEDSRPKPIANLETLADQLLLQHFSPAAVLTNADGDILYTSGRTGKYLEPAAGKANWNIYAMAREGLRHELASALKKAQHQIDAVHLLGLTVDTNGGTQSINLTVQAITKPLTLKGLLIIVFTDVAKPPVRKSPNAAQQFLQAELQEARDELQTMREAMQTWQEELRSSNEELQSTNEELQSSNEELMTSKEEMQSLNEELQTVNAELQVKVDDLSTSKKLEAELSVNNEKET
;
A
#
# COMPACT_ATOMS: atom_id res chain seq x y z
N MET A 1 -74.75 40.74 -64.17
CA MET A 1 -73.70 41.03 -65.18
C MET A 1 -72.49 41.57 -64.43
N VAL A 2 -71.23 41.13 -64.54
CA VAL A 2 -70.51 40.07 -65.27
C VAL A 2 -69.17 39.86 -64.51
N LYS A 3 -68.78 38.59 -64.30
CA LYS A 3 -67.44 37.91 -64.24
C LYS A 3 -66.20 38.71 -63.72
N SER A 4 -65.26 38.13 -62.95
CA SER A 4 -64.49 36.90 -63.26
C SER A 4 -63.55 36.44 -62.12
N ARG A 5 -63.44 35.10 -62.00
CA ARG A 5 -62.38 34.19 -61.48
C ARG A 5 -61.68 34.44 -60.11
N PRO A 6 -61.81 33.49 -59.15
CA PRO A 6 -61.00 33.44 -57.93
C PRO A 6 -60.02 32.24 -57.86
N VAL A 7 -58.91 32.44 -57.16
CA VAL A 7 -57.95 31.41 -56.70
C VAL A 7 -58.38 30.98 -55.29
N LYS A 8 -58.49 29.66 -55.04
CA LYS A 8 -58.84 29.08 -53.74
C LYS A 8 -57.60 28.54 -53.01
N PRO A 9 -57.45 28.81 -51.70
CA PRO A 9 -56.78 27.92 -50.76
C PRO A 9 -57.83 27.04 -50.04
N ALA A 10 -57.43 25.89 -49.49
CA ALA A 10 -58.36 25.03 -48.75
C ALA A 10 -57.84 24.70 -47.34
N HIS A 11 -58.72 25.02 -46.38
CA HIS A 11 -58.65 24.84 -44.94
C HIS A 11 -58.92 23.40 -44.49
N ALA A 12 -58.45 23.11 -43.27
CA ALA A 12 -58.83 22.01 -42.38
C ALA A 12 -60.33 21.86 -42.10
N SER A 13 -60.79 20.66 -41.71
CA SER A 13 -61.61 20.41 -40.50
C SER A 13 -62.01 18.92 -40.31
N LEU A 14 -62.26 18.56 -39.05
CA LEU A 14 -62.36 17.23 -38.42
C LEU A 14 -63.70 16.47 -38.55
N LYS A 15 -63.63 15.13 -38.32
CA LYS A 15 -64.51 14.20 -37.54
C LYS A 15 -64.91 12.90 -38.32
N PRO A 16 -65.43 11.81 -37.68
CA PRO A 16 -64.83 10.95 -36.64
C PRO A 16 -65.07 9.41 -36.87
N VAL A 17 -64.36 8.56 -36.10
CA VAL A 17 -64.64 7.16 -35.65
C VAL A 17 -64.96 6.03 -36.66
N GLY A 18 -64.15 4.97 -36.61
CA GLY A 18 -64.47 3.61 -37.09
C GLY A 18 -63.45 2.57 -36.60
N ILE A 19 -63.92 1.62 -35.79
CA ILE A 19 -63.17 0.52 -35.14
C ILE A 19 -62.78 -0.54 -36.18
N GLY A 20 -61.55 -1.09 -36.11
CA GLY A 20 -61.15 -2.21 -36.95
C GLY A 20 -59.76 -2.81 -36.64
N ASN A 21 -59.77 -3.84 -35.80
CA ASN A 21 -58.87 -4.99 -35.65
C ASN A 21 -57.34 -4.83 -35.61
N GLU A 22 -56.81 -5.24 -34.46
CA GLU A 22 -55.42 -5.62 -34.18
C GLU A 22 -54.88 -6.65 -35.16
N SER A 23 -53.71 -6.34 -35.75
CA SER A 23 -52.76 -7.34 -36.20
C SER A 23 -51.36 -6.87 -35.81
N ALA A 24 -50.62 -7.77 -35.16
CA ALA A 24 -49.34 -7.52 -34.52
C ALA A 24 -48.30 -6.98 -35.52
N THR A 25 -47.73 -5.81 -35.21
CA THR A 25 -46.56 -5.27 -35.90
C THR A 25 -45.33 -5.48 -35.03
N THR A 26 -44.36 -6.18 -35.58
CA THR A 26 -43.01 -6.42 -35.06
C THR A 26 -42.28 -5.10 -34.79
N PRO A 27 -41.53 -4.95 -33.69
CA PRO A 27 -40.74 -3.76 -33.45
C PRO A 27 -39.57 -3.70 -34.44
N LYS A 28 -39.43 -2.54 -35.08
CA LYS A 28 -38.31 -2.19 -35.96
C LYS A 28 -36.98 -2.32 -35.22
N ASP A 29 -36.02 -2.92 -35.91
CA ASP A 29 -34.64 -3.13 -35.49
C ASP A 29 -34.02 -1.84 -34.93
N HIS A 30 -33.61 -1.89 -33.67
CA HIS A 30 -32.66 -0.94 -33.11
C HIS A 30 -31.29 -1.26 -33.71
N GLU A 31 -30.75 -0.35 -34.52
CA GLU A 31 -29.33 -0.34 -34.89
C GLU A 31 -28.49 -0.30 -33.61
N ILE A 32 -27.84 -1.43 -33.33
CA ILE A 32 -26.83 -1.55 -32.28
C ILE A 32 -25.61 -0.77 -32.78
N VAL A 33 -25.46 0.48 -32.34
CA VAL A 33 -24.20 1.21 -32.44
C VAL A 33 -23.20 0.49 -31.55
N THR A 34 -22.38 -0.36 -32.17
CA THR A 34 -21.23 -0.98 -31.52
C THR A 34 -20.17 0.12 -31.30
N VAL A 35 -19.94 0.51 -30.06
CA VAL A 35 -18.79 1.35 -29.70
C VAL A 35 -17.54 0.52 -29.99
N GLU A 36 -16.82 0.81 -31.07
CA GLU A 36 -15.51 0.20 -31.35
C GLU A 36 -14.55 0.51 -30.19
N SER A 37 -14.24 -0.50 -29.37
CA SER A 37 -13.26 -0.36 -28.30
C SER A 37 -11.86 -0.21 -28.91
N ALA A 38 -11.11 0.81 -28.49
CA ALA A 38 -9.70 1.00 -28.88
C ALA A 38 -8.88 -0.29 -28.69
N PRO A 39 -7.95 -0.62 -29.61
CA PRO A 39 -7.18 -1.86 -29.55
C PRO A 39 -6.27 -1.89 -28.31
N SER A 40 -6.01 -3.09 -27.78
CA SER A 40 -4.96 -3.29 -26.77
C SER A 40 -3.60 -3.14 -27.45
N ILE A 41 -2.75 -2.24 -26.93
CA ILE A 41 -1.45 -1.92 -27.51
C ILE A 41 -0.35 -2.64 -26.74
N ILE A 42 0.42 -3.46 -27.44
CA ILE A 42 1.55 -4.25 -26.90
C ILE A 42 2.83 -3.68 -27.49
N ALA A 43 3.67 -3.10 -26.64
CA ALA A 43 4.99 -2.61 -27.05
C ALA A 43 6.06 -3.65 -26.75
N ILE A 44 6.92 -3.92 -27.72
CA ILE A 44 7.97 -4.93 -27.65
C ILE A 44 9.32 -4.24 -27.84
N GLY A 45 10.14 -4.29 -26.80
CA GLY A 45 11.53 -3.85 -26.82
C GLY A 45 12.46 -5.02 -27.10
N ALA A 46 13.36 -4.88 -28.07
CA ALA A 46 14.39 -5.87 -28.35
C ALA A 46 15.69 -5.20 -28.81
N SER A 47 16.81 -5.92 -28.76
CA SER A 47 18.10 -5.40 -29.22
C SER A 47 18.91 -6.50 -29.92
N ALA A 48 20.16 -6.74 -29.51
CA ALA A 48 20.98 -7.85 -30.00
C ALA A 48 20.26 -9.20 -29.83
N GLY A 49 20.17 -9.99 -30.90
CA GLY A 49 19.42 -11.25 -30.90
C GLY A 49 17.89 -11.10 -30.95
N GLY A 50 17.37 -9.87 -30.99
CA GLY A 50 15.95 -9.58 -30.93
C GLY A 50 15.12 -10.11 -32.11
N LEU A 51 15.69 -10.21 -33.32
CA LEU A 51 14.94 -10.68 -34.49
C LEU A 51 14.43 -12.12 -34.31
N GLU A 52 15.31 -13.03 -33.86
CA GLU A 52 14.98 -14.43 -33.63
C GLU A 52 13.88 -14.58 -32.56
N ALA A 53 13.99 -13.82 -31.48
CA ALA A 53 12.96 -13.77 -30.43
C ALA A 53 11.64 -13.19 -30.93
N LEU A 54 11.67 -12.17 -31.80
CA LEU A 54 10.46 -11.59 -32.41
C LEU A 54 9.78 -12.60 -33.36
N GLU A 55 10.54 -13.32 -34.19
CA GLU A 55 10.00 -14.35 -35.07
C GLU A 55 9.30 -15.46 -34.28
N GLN A 56 9.93 -15.94 -33.20
CA GLN A 56 9.33 -16.92 -32.29
C GLN A 56 8.08 -16.37 -31.58
N PHE A 57 8.12 -15.12 -31.12
CA PHE A 57 6.98 -14.46 -30.47
C PHE A 57 5.77 -14.29 -31.39
N PHE A 58 5.99 -13.90 -32.65
CA PHE A 58 4.91 -13.65 -33.60
C PHE A 58 4.36 -14.91 -34.28
N SER A 59 5.15 -15.98 -34.38
CA SER A 59 4.74 -17.24 -35.01
C SER A 59 3.43 -17.84 -34.47
N PRO A 60 3.13 -17.85 -33.16
CA PRO A 60 1.88 -18.41 -32.63
C PRO A 60 0.68 -17.46 -32.69
N ILE A 61 0.83 -16.21 -33.17
CA ILE A 61 -0.20 -15.18 -33.06
C ILE A 61 -1.18 -15.21 -34.25
N PRO A 62 -2.50 -15.39 -34.03
CA PRO A 62 -3.49 -15.31 -35.09
C PRO A 62 -3.64 -13.88 -35.65
N VAL A 63 -3.97 -13.77 -36.95
CA VAL A 63 -4.20 -12.48 -37.61
C VAL A 63 -5.28 -11.65 -36.91
N THR A 64 -6.33 -12.29 -36.41
CA THR A 64 -7.49 -11.63 -35.79
C THR A 64 -7.40 -11.64 -34.25
N CYS A 65 -6.22 -11.40 -33.70
CA CYS A 65 -6.00 -11.40 -32.24
C CYS A 65 -6.60 -10.19 -31.50
N GLY A 66 -6.94 -9.12 -32.22
CA GLY A 66 -7.56 -7.91 -31.68
C GLY A 66 -6.61 -7.01 -30.87
N ALA A 67 -5.29 -7.26 -30.96
CA ALA A 67 -4.23 -6.45 -30.37
C ALA A 67 -3.40 -5.75 -31.46
N ALA A 68 -2.74 -4.66 -31.12
CA ALA A 68 -1.79 -3.96 -31.97
C ALA A 68 -0.39 -4.07 -31.37
N PHE A 69 0.62 -4.29 -32.20
CA PHE A 69 1.99 -4.50 -31.75
C PHE A 69 2.90 -3.37 -32.21
N ILE A 70 3.75 -2.87 -31.31
CA ILE A 70 4.72 -1.82 -31.60
C ILE A 70 6.11 -2.35 -31.25
N VAL A 71 6.96 -2.53 -32.25
CA VAL A 71 8.30 -3.08 -32.10
C VAL A 71 9.31 -1.93 -32.08
N ILE A 72 9.98 -1.77 -30.94
CA ILE A 72 11.12 -0.87 -30.75
C ILE A 72 12.38 -1.73 -30.70
N GLN A 73 13.24 -1.59 -31.71
CA GLN A 73 14.55 -2.23 -31.74
C GLN A 73 15.64 -1.16 -31.91
N HIS A 74 16.76 -1.32 -31.21
CA HIS A 74 17.99 -0.59 -31.54
C HIS A 74 18.45 -1.01 -32.95
N LEU A 75 18.19 -0.16 -33.94
CA LEU A 75 18.59 -0.39 -35.32
C LEU A 75 19.91 0.32 -35.61
N ASP A 76 20.85 -0.37 -36.27
CA ASP A 76 22.03 0.28 -36.84
C ASP A 76 21.58 1.23 -37.98
N PRO A 77 21.90 2.54 -37.89
CA PRO A 77 21.68 3.56 -38.91
C PRO A 77 22.12 3.20 -40.34
N ALA A 78 23.18 2.39 -40.45
CA ALA A 78 23.78 1.99 -41.71
C ALA A 78 23.07 0.78 -42.35
N TYR A 79 22.23 0.07 -41.58
CA TYR A 79 21.41 -1.01 -42.09
C TYR A 79 20.12 -0.44 -42.68
N LYS A 80 19.90 -0.65 -43.98
CA LYS A 80 18.58 -0.41 -44.59
C LYS A 80 17.56 -1.25 -43.83
N GLY A 81 16.56 -0.60 -43.23
CA GLY A 81 15.58 -1.20 -42.32
C GLY A 81 14.73 -2.28 -42.97
N MET A 82 15.26 -3.50 -43.10
CA MET A 82 14.54 -4.68 -43.58
C MET A 82 13.73 -5.37 -42.48
N LEU A 83 13.71 -4.84 -41.24
CA LEU A 83 12.99 -5.46 -40.12
C LEU A 83 11.48 -5.64 -40.41
N PRO A 84 10.76 -4.67 -41.01
CA PRO A 84 9.37 -4.90 -41.43
C PRO A 84 9.24 -6.06 -42.42
N GLU A 85 10.15 -6.17 -43.40
CA GLU A 85 10.14 -7.23 -44.42
C GLU A 85 10.46 -8.60 -43.84
N LEU A 86 11.35 -8.66 -42.84
CA LEU A 86 11.70 -9.88 -42.13
C LEU A 86 10.55 -10.35 -41.24
N LEU A 87 9.98 -9.46 -40.43
CA LEU A 87 8.85 -9.78 -39.56
C LEU A 87 7.59 -10.13 -40.36
N GLN A 88 7.39 -9.56 -41.55
CA GLN A 88 6.28 -9.91 -42.44
C GLN A 88 6.30 -11.39 -42.86
N ARG A 89 7.46 -12.06 -42.81
CA ARG A 89 7.57 -13.51 -43.07
C ARG A 89 7.14 -14.36 -41.86
N ALA A 90 7.24 -13.81 -40.65
CA ALA A 90 6.91 -14.49 -39.40
C ALA A 90 5.44 -14.31 -38.98
N THR A 91 4.72 -13.34 -39.54
CA THR A 91 3.30 -13.12 -39.24
C THR A 91 2.48 -12.81 -40.48
N GLN A 92 1.22 -13.25 -40.46
CA GLN A 92 0.23 -12.88 -41.46
C GLN A 92 -0.43 -11.52 -41.18
N MET A 93 -0.15 -10.89 -40.03
CA MET A 93 -0.56 -9.52 -39.74
C MET A 93 0.15 -8.53 -40.67
N THR A 94 -0.46 -7.36 -40.90
CA THR A 94 0.19 -6.30 -41.67
C THR A 94 1.33 -5.71 -40.86
N VAL A 95 2.56 -5.82 -41.36
CA VAL A 95 3.76 -5.21 -40.76
C VAL A 95 4.10 -3.93 -41.53
N SER A 96 4.20 -2.81 -40.82
CA SER A 96 4.50 -1.51 -41.43
C SER A 96 5.48 -0.71 -40.57
N GLN A 97 6.24 0.16 -41.21
CA GLN A 97 7.08 1.12 -40.49
C GLN A 97 6.20 2.23 -39.90
N ALA A 98 6.45 2.58 -38.63
CA ALA A 98 5.71 3.63 -37.94
C ALA A 98 5.94 4.99 -38.62
N ALA A 99 4.86 5.75 -38.81
CA ALA A 99 4.87 7.09 -39.38
C ALA A 99 4.38 8.12 -38.36
N ASN A 100 4.70 9.40 -38.59
CA ASN A 100 4.25 10.47 -37.71
C ASN A 100 2.73 10.65 -37.76
N SER A 101 2.11 10.85 -36.60
CA SER A 101 0.66 10.95 -36.40
C SER A 101 -0.14 9.74 -36.91
N MET A 102 0.47 8.56 -36.88
CA MET A 102 -0.14 7.32 -37.38
C MET A 102 -1.09 6.70 -36.35
N GLN A 103 -2.35 6.52 -36.70
CA GLN A 103 -3.33 5.85 -35.82
C GLN A 103 -2.99 4.37 -35.67
N VAL A 104 -2.89 3.90 -34.43
CA VAL A 104 -2.70 2.47 -34.11
C VAL A 104 -4.01 1.72 -34.38
N LYS A 105 -3.94 0.66 -35.20
CA LYS A 105 -5.05 -0.20 -35.57
C LYS A 105 -4.85 -1.62 -34.99
N PRO A 106 -5.93 -2.33 -34.62
CA PRO A 106 -5.84 -3.74 -34.24
C PRO A 106 -5.26 -4.58 -35.38
N ASN A 107 -4.68 -5.74 -35.03
CA ASN A 107 -4.18 -6.75 -35.96
C ASN A 107 -3.02 -6.26 -36.86
N CYS A 108 -2.27 -5.27 -36.38
CA CYS A 108 -1.16 -4.63 -37.10
C CYS A 108 0.11 -4.66 -36.25
N VAL A 109 1.25 -4.74 -36.93
CA VAL A 109 2.59 -4.60 -36.33
C VAL A 109 3.24 -3.33 -36.88
N TYR A 110 3.68 -2.46 -35.97
CA TYR A 110 4.36 -1.20 -36.29
C TYR A 110 5.80 -1.26 -35.84
N VAL A 111 6.74 -0.95 -36.74
CA VAL A 111 8.18 -1.01 -36.45
C VAL A 111 8.77 0.38 -36.44
N ILE A 112 9.58 0.71 -35.43
CA ILE A 112 10.25 2.02 -35.35
C ILE A 112 11.18 2.23 -36.57
N PRO A 113 11.15 3.42 -37.22
CA PRO A 113 12.10 3.76 -38.27
C PRO A 113 13.53 3.94 -37.73
N PRO A 114 14.57 3.72 -38.56
CA PRO A 114 15.95 3.93 -38.14
C PRO A 114 16.23 5.41 -37.83
N ASN A 115 17.12 5.66 -36.86
CA ASN A 115 17.51 7.01 -36.39
C ASN A 115 16.36 7.92 -35.90
N LYS A 116 15.28 7.35 -35.38
CA LYS A 116 14.17 8.11 -34.79
C LYS A 116 13.84 7.58 -33.41
N ASP A 117 13.27 8.45 -32.58
CA ASP A 117 12.58 8.05 -31.36
C ASP A 117 11.08 7.99 -31.64
N LEU A 118 10.38 7.09 -30.94
CA LEU A 118 8.94 6.88 -31.08
C LEU A 118 8.25 7.30 -29.78
N SER A 119 7.08 7.90 -29.89
CA SER A 119 6.17 8.18 -28.77
C SER A 119 4.74 7.88 -29.18
N ILE A 120 3.81 7.84 -28.22
CA ILE A 120 2.39 7.62 -28.45
C ILE A 120 1.56 8.64 -27.67
N LEU A 121 0.51 9.17 -28.31
CA LEU A 121 -0.44 10.08 -27.68
C LEU A 121 -1.83 9.89 -28.30
N HIS A 122 -2.83 9.69 -27.45
CA HIS A 122 -4.21 9.37 -27.81
C HIS A 122 -4.31 8.22 -28.81
N GLY A 123 -3.50 7.17 -28.63
CA GLY A 123 -3.43 6.03 -29.54
C GLY A 123 -2.82 6.31 -30.91
N LYS A 124 -2.13 7.45 -31.10
CA LYS A 124 -1.40 7.80 -32.33
C LYS A 124 0.11 7.80 -32.10
N LEU A 125 0.85 7.22 -33.03
CA LEU A 125 2.31 7.19 -33.02
C LEU A 125 2.90 8.50 -33.52
N HIS A 126 3.90 9.00 -32.81
CA HIS A 126 4.62 10.22 -33.14
C HIS A 126 6.12 9.94 -33.27
N LEU A 127 6.72 10.46 -34.35
CA LEU A 127 8.15 10.33 -34.59
C LEU A 127 8.86 11.59 -34.11
N LEU A 128 9.92 11.40 -33.32
CA LEU A 128 10.75 12.45 -32.77
C LEU A 128 12.18 12.32 -33.28
N ASP A 129 12.86 13.45 -33.39
CA ASP A 129 14.31 13.47 -33.65
C ASP A 129 15.06 13.15 -32.35
N PRO A 130 16.04 12.23 -32.37
CA PRO A 130 16.74 11.84 -31.15
C PRO A 130 17.57 12.99 -30.58
N VAL A 131 17.36 13.30 -29.29
CA VAL A 131 18.00 14.43 -28.60
C VAL A 131 19.41 14.05 -28.09
N ALA A 132 19.65 12.79 -27.77
CA ALA A 132 20.91 12.31 -27.20
C ALA A 132 21.88 11.70 -28.24
N PRO A 133 23.20 11.70 -27.99
CA PRO A 133 24.19 10.98 -28.80
C PRO A 133 23.97 9.45 -28.75
N ARG A 134 24.46 8.71 -29.75
CA ARG A 134 24.39 7.24 -29.75
C ARG A 134 25.11 6.64 -28.54
N GLY A 135 24.56 5.56 -27.98
CA GLY A 135 25.07 4.87 -26.79
C GLY A 135 24.45 5.33 -25.47
N LEU A 136 23.84 6.53 -25.42
CA LEU A 136 23.09 7.05 -24.27
C LEU A 136 21.57 7.06 -24.51
N ARG A 137 21.13 6.53 -25.66
CA ARG A 137 19.71 6.49 -26.05
C ARG A 137 19.04 5.29 -25.42
N LEU A 138 17.91 5.53 -24.77
CA LEU A 138 17.02 4.50 -24.22
C LEU A 138 15.63 4.59 -24.89
N PRO A 139 15.52 4.27 -26.20
CA PRO A 139 14.28 4.37 -26.96
C PRO A 139 13.19 3.42 -26.45
N ILE A 140 13.56 2.26 -25.90
CA ILE A 140 12.58 1.31 -25.35
C ILE A 140 11.97 1.89 -24.08
N ASP A 141 12.81 2.37 -23.13
CA ASP A 141 12.33 3.02 -21.92
C ASP A 141 11.46 4.25 -22.23
N SER A 142 11.91 5.09 -23.17
CA SER A 142 11.18 6.29 -23.59
C SER A 142 9.80 5.96 -24.14
N PHE A 143 9.70 4.95 -25.02
CA PHE A 143 8.41 4.55 -25.59
C PHE A 143 7.51 3.90 -24.53
N PHE A 144 8.05 3.04 -23.67
CA PHE A 144 7.27 2.35 -22.64
C PHE A 144 6.68 3.34 -21.61
N ARG A 145 7.41 4.41 -21.26
CA ARG A 145 6.87 5.52 -20.45
C ARG A 145 5.71 6.22 -21.16
N ALA A 146 5.90 6.61 -22.42
CA ALA A 146 4.83 7.24 -23.20
C ALA A 146 3.59 6.32 -23.34
N LEU A 147 3.80 5.01 -23.49
CA LEU A 147 2.71 4.03 -23.51
C LEU A 147 2.00 3.94 -22.17
N ALA A 148 2.75 3.93 -21.06
CA ALA A 148 2.18 3.90 -19.71
C ALA A 148 1.31 5.14 -19.45
N ASP A 149 1.77 6.31 -19.88
CA ASP A 149 1.04 7.58 -19.75
C ASP A 149 -0.22 7.63 -20.62
N ASP A 150 -0.18 7.06 -21.83
CA ASP A 150 -1.31 7.11 -22.77
C ASP A 150 -2.36 6.01 -22.54
N GLN A 151 -1.91 4.80 -22.18
CA GLN A 151 -2.77 3.61 -22.10
C GLN A 151 -3.07 3.17 -20.66
N HIS A 152 -2.37 3.71 -19.67
CA HIS A 152 -2.52 3.40 -18.25
C HIS A 152 -2.56 1.88 -17.98
N GLU A 153 -3.63 1.36 -17.37
CA GLU A 153 -3.78 -0.05 -17.01
C GLU A 153 -3.85 -0.99 -18.22
N ARG A 154 -4.04 -0.45 -19.43
CA ARG A 154 -4.06 -1.20 -20.69
C ARG A 154 -2.68 -1.29 -21.35
N ALA A 155 -1.67 -0.61 -20.82
CA ALA A 155 -0.31 -0.67 -21.34
C ALA A 155 0.28 -2.07 -21.11
N VAL A 156 0.83 -2.66 -22.18
CA VAL A 156 1.57 -3.92 -22.12
C VAL A 156 2.96 -3.69 -22.69
N GLY A 157 3.98 -3.90 -21.86
CA GLY A 157 5.38 -3.84 -22.26
C GLY A 157 5.99 -5.23 -22.25
N VAL A 158 6.74 -5.57 -23.30
CA VAL A 158 7.43 -6.85 -23.47
C VAL A 158 8.90 -6.57 -23.76
N VAL A 159 9.80 -7.08 -22.92
CA VAL A 159 11.24 -7.06 -23.16
C VAL A 159 11.70 -8.43 -23.65
N LEU A 160 12.27 -8.47 -24.85
CA LEU A 160 12.87 -9.67 -25.45
C LEU A 160 14.40 -9.57 -25.44
N SER A 161 15.06 -10.57 -26.03
CA SER A 161 16.52 -10.67 -26.10
C SER A 161 17.20 -9.37 -26.54
N GLY A 162 18.25 -8.99 -25.80
CA GLY A 162 18.96 -7.74 -25.98
C GLY A 162 20.13 -7.54 -25.03
N MET A 163 20.93 -6.51 -25.34
CA MET A 163 22.04 -6.04 -24.50
C MET A 163 21.67 -4.79 -23.69
N GLY A 164 22.21 -4.67 -22.48
CA GLY A 164 22.04 -3.48 -21.63
C GLY A 164 20.82 -3.56 -20.71
N SER A 165 20.24 -2.42 -20.34
CA SER A 165 19.09 -2.33 -19.41
C SER A 165 17.90 -1.55 -19.99
N ASP A 166 17.96 -1.15 -21.26
CA ASP A 166 16.93 -0.37 -21.96
C ASP A 166 15.62 -1.17 -22.07
N GLY A 167 14.57 -0.68 -21.41
CA GLY A 167 13.29 -1.36 -21.20
C GLY A 167 12.97 -1.59 -19.72
N THR A 168 13.98 -1.62 -18.84
CA THR A 168 13.78 -1.86 -17.39
C THR A 168 12.99 -0.74 -16.74
N LEU A 169 13.39 0.52 -16.96
CA LEU A 169 12.72 1.69 -16.38
C LEU A 169 11.36 1.95 -17.02
N GLY A 170 11.22 1.62 -18.30
CA GLY A 170 9.96 1.68 -19.02
C GLY A 170 8.95 0.66 -18.50
N LEU A 171 9.38 -0.59 -18.26
CA LEU A 171 8.53 -1.59 -17.64
C LEU A 171 8.13 -1.20 -16.22
N ARG A 172 9.03 -0.59 -15.44
CA ARG A 172 8.70 0.02 -14.16
C ARG A 172 7.57 1.06 -14.30
N ALA A 173 7.66 1.97 -15.26
CA ALA A 173 6.61 2.97 -15.52
C ALA A 173 5.27 2.35 -15.95
N ILE A 174 5.30 1.27 -16.74
CA ILE A 174 4.10 0.49 -17.08
C ILE A 174 3.48 -0.12 -15.83
N LYS A 175 4.29 -0.70 -14.93
CA LYS A 175 3.83 -1.25 -13.65
C LYS A 175 3.24 -0.19 -12.74
N GLU A 176 3.86 0.98 -12.68
CA GLU A 176 3.39 2.15 -11.94
C GLU A 176 1.97 2.56 -12.37
N ASN A 177 1.64 2.40 -13.65
CA ASN A 177 0.32 2.65 -14.23
C ASN A 177 -0.60 1.41 -14.23
N ALA A 178 -0.31 0.39 -13.42
CA ALA A 178 -1.04 -0.88 -13.33
C ALA A 178 -1.08 -1.71 -14.63
N GLY A 179 -0.22 -1.40 -15.60
CA GLY A 179 -0.06 -2.18 -16.82
C GLY A 179 0.67 -3.51 -16.60
N LEU A 180 0.79 -4.27 -17.69
CA LEU A 180 1.41 -5.58 -17.74
C LEU A 180 2.87 -5.48 -18.19
N ALA A 181 3.80 -5.92 -17.34
CA ALA A 181 5.22 -6.03 -17.68
C ALA A 181 5.61 -7.48 -17.94
N VAL A 182 6.19 -7.74 -19.11
CA VAL A 182 6.53 -9.09 -19.58
C VAL A 182 8.00 -9.11 -19.99
N ALA A 183 8.70 -10.19 -19.65
CA ALA A 183 10.07 -10.40 -20.12
C ALA A 183 10.25 -11.82 -20.66
N GLN A 184 11.11 -11.95 -21.67
CA GLN A 184 11.62 -13.25 -22.11
C GLN A 184 12.42 -13.91 -20.97
N SER A 185 12.30 -15.24 -20.81
CA SER A 185 13.14 -15.98 -19.87
C SER A 185 14.61 -15.92 -20.26
N SER A 186 15.51 -15.68 -19.29
CA SER A 186 16.94 -15.54 -19.54
C SER A 186 17.54 -16.73 -20.29
N ASP A 187 17.09 -17.96 -19.99
CA ASP A 187 17.60 -19.20 -20.60
C ASP A 187 17.24 -19.34 -22.08
N SER A 188 16.17 -18.69 -22.55
CA SER A 188 15.78 -18.68 -23.96
C SER A 188 16.38 -17.50 -24.73
N ALA A 189 16.96 -16.52 -24.04
CA ALA A 189 17.46 -15.29 -24.65
C ALA A 189 18.89 -15.47 -25.16
N LYS A 190 19.09 -15.23 -26.46
CA LYS A 190 20.42 -15.26 -27.10
C LYS A 190 21.40 -14.27 -26.46
N PHE A 191 20.89 -13.09 -26.12
CA PHE A 191 21.49 -12.10 -25.25
C PHE A 191 20.51 -11.80 -24.14
N ASP A 192 20.89 -12.11 -22.91
CA ASP A 192 19.97 -12.16 -21.78
C ASP A 192 20.14 -10.97 -20.83
N SER A 193 21.18 -10.13 -20.98
CA SER A 193 21.42 -9.01 -20.06
C SER A 193 20.23 -8.05 -19.93
N MET A 194 19.51 -7.75 -21.03
CA MET A 194 18.34 -6.87 -21.00
C MET A 194 17.12 -7.53 -20.33
N PRO A 195 16.67 -8.74 -20.71
CA PRO A 195 15.65 -9.47 -19.95
C PRO A 195 16.03 -9.71 -18.48
N ARG A 196 17.28 -10.07 -18.20
CA ARG A 196 17.79 -10.30 -16.84
C ARG A 196 17.74 -9.05 -15.98
N SER A 197 18.13 -7.89 -16.54
CA SER A 197 18.00 -6.59 -15.87
C SER A 197 16.54 -6.30 -15.50
N ALA A 198 15.63 -6.52 -16.45
CA ALA A 198 14.20 -6.33 -16.22
C ALA A 198 13.64 -7.30 -15.16
N ILE A 199 14.07 -8.56 -15.15
CA ILE A 199 13.65 -9.58 -14.17
C ILE A 199 14.21 -9.29 -12.77
N ALA A 200 15.48 -8.88 -12.69
CA ALA A 200 16.17 -8.58 -11.42
C ALA A 200 15.51 -7.43 -10.65
N GLU A 201 14.86 -6.51 -11.37
CA GLU A 201 14.04 -5.45 -10.79
C GLU A 201 12.86 -5.99 -9.96
N GLY A 202 12.46 -7.26 -10.16
CA GLY A 202 11.41 -7.92 -9.38
C GLY A 202 9.99 -7.56 -9.80
N LEU A 203 9.84 -6.70 -10.81
CA LEU A 203 8.56 -6.11 -11.22
C LEU A 203 7.88 -6.80 -12.41
N ILE A 204 8.51 -7.82 -12.99
CA ILE A 204 7.98 -8.56 -14.14
C ILE A 204 6.82 -9.46 -13.72
N ASP A 205 5.78 -9.42 -14.53
CA ASP A 205 4.54 -10.13 -14.28
C ASP A 205 4.51 -11.52 -14.94
N ILE A 206 5.11 -11.64 -16.13
CA ILE A 206 5.19 -12.88 -16.91
C ILE A 206 6.63 -13.05 -17.37
N VAL A 207 7.21 -14.21 -17.07
CA VAL A 207 8.52 -14.64 -17.59
C VAL A 207 8.32 -15.98 -18.30
N ALA A 208 8.57 -16.02 -19.61
CA ALA A 208 8.47 -17.26 -20.39
C ALA A 208 9.31 -17.19 -21.68
N PRO A 209 9.52 -18.32 -22.39
CA PRO A 209 10.08 -18.33 -23.74
C PRO A 209 9.17 -17.55 -24.72
N PRO A 210 9.73 -16.94 -25.79
CA PRO A 210 8.98 -16.08 -26.72
C PRO A 210 7.70 -16.71 -27.29
N GLU A 211 7.74 -18.00 -27.61
CA GLU A 211 6.62 -18.77 -28.16
C GLU A 211 5.44 -18.95 -27.18
N GLU A 212 5.68 -18.85 -25.86
CA GLU A 212 4.64 -18.95 -24.83
C GLU A 212 4.08 -17.59 -24.41
N LEU A 213 4.84 -16.50 -24.62
CA LEU A 213 4.49 -15.17 -24.12
C LEU A 213 3.13 -14.70 -24.63
N TRP A 214 2.84 -14.90 -25.93
CA TRP A 214 1.53 -14.52 -26.49
C TRP A 214 0.37 -15.23 -25.78
N GLY A 215 0.48 -16.53 -25.53
CA GLY A 215 -0.58 -17.29 -24.86
C GLY A 215 -0.91 -16.71 -23.48
N ARG A 216 0.13 -16.37 -22.71
CA ARG A 216 -0.02 -15.77 -21.38
C ARG A 216 -0.56 -14.32 -21.43
N ILE A 217 -0.08 -13.50 -22.37
CA ILE A 217 -0.59 -12.14 -22.60
C ILE A 217 -2.06 -12.18 -23.04
N PHE A 218 -2.42 -13.08 -23.95
CA PHE A 218 -3.79 -13.22 -24.45
C PHE A 218 -4.75 -13.66 -23.34
N ALA A 219 -4.33 -14.61 -22.50
CA ALA A 219 -5.09 -15.01 -21.31
C ALA A 219 -5.36 -13.80 -20.40
N TYR A 220 -4.33 -12.98 -20.12
CA TYR A 220 -4.47 -11.74 -19.34
C TYR A 220 -5.45 -10.74 -19.98
N LEU A 221 -5.29 -10.44 -21.28
CA LEU A 221 -6.12 -9.46 -21.97
C LEU A 221 -7.60 -9.87 -21.99
N ASN A 222 -7.89 -11.15 -22.19
CA ASN A 222 -9.27 -11.65 -22.18
C ASN A 222 -9.88 -11.65 -20.78
N TYR A 223 -9.07 -11.83 -19.75
CA TYR A 223 -9.52 -11.78 -18.37
C TYR A 223 -9.91 -10.35 -17.97
N ASN A 224 -9.10 -9.36 -18.33
CA ASN A 224 -9.39 -7.95 -18.06
C ASN A 224 -10.52 -7.37 -18.93
N ARG A 225 -10.65 -7.77 -20.21
CA ARG A 225 -11.78 -7.34 -21.07
C ARG A 225 -13.15 -7.79 -20.54
N ARG A 226 -13.20 -8.86 -19.72
CA ARG A 226 -14.44 -9.32 -19.06
C ARG A 226 -14.88 -8.44 -17.88
N GLY A 227 -14.01 -7.57 -17.36
CA GLY A 227 -14.35 -6.65 -16.26
C GLY A 227 -15.11 -5.38 -16.67
N LEU A 228 -15.20 -5.06 -17.97
CA LEU A 228 -15.81 -3.82 -18.49
C LEU A 228 -17.20 -4.02 -19.11
N ARG A 229 -17.72 -5.25 -19.17
CA ARG A 229 -19.12 -5.53 -19.50
C ARG A 229 -19.89 -5.80 -18.21
N THR A 230 -20.87 -4.96 -17.92
CA THR A 230 -21.95 -5.30 -16.99
C THR A 230 -22.52 -6.67 -17.35
N VAL A 231 -22.67 -7.52 -16.33
CA VAL A 231 -23.39 -8.81 -16.26
C VAL A 231 -22.50 -10.09 -16.26
N THR A 232 -22.52 -10.71 -15.07
CA THR A 232 -22.16 -12.09 -14.68
C THR A 232 -20.67 -12.49 -14.68
N GLU A 233 -20.17 -12.77 -13.48
CA GLU A 233 -18.84 -13.33 -13.18
C GLU A 233 -18.47 -14.49 -14.15
N PRO A 234 -17.33 -14.43 -14.85
CA PRO A 234 -16.78 -15.60 -15.50
C PRO A 234 -16.14 -16.48 -14.43
N ILE A 235 -16.69 -17.68 -14.29
CA ILE A 235 -16.30 -18.76 -13.38
C ILE A 235 -14.77 -18.95 -13.41
N LEU A 236 -14.06 -18.41 -12.41
CA LEU A 236 -12.94 -19.15 -11.81
C LEU A 236 -13.56 -20.50 -11.43
N GLU A 237 -12.98 -21.63 -11.86
CA GLU A 237 -13.45 -22.93 -11.39
C GLU A 237 -13.68 -22.85 -9.88
N LEU A 238 -14.85 -23.28 -9.39
CA LEU A 238 -15.25 -23.14 -7.97
C LEU A 238 -14.13 -23.59 -7.00
N LYS A 239 -13.29 -24.55 -7.44
CA LYS A 239 -12.10 -25.03 -6.72
C LYS A 239 -10.98 -23.98 -6.61
N SER A 240 -10.71 -23.21 -7.67
CA SER A 240 -9.69 -22.15 -7.69
C SER A 240 -10.11 -20.93 -6.88
N GLN A 241 -11.41 -20.62 -6.83
CA GLN A 241 -11.92 -19.55 -5.96
C GLN A 241 -11.84 -19.94 -4.47
N SER A 242 -12.22 -21.17 -4.14
CA SER A 242 -12.04 -21.71 -2.78
C SER A 242 -10.57 -21.74 -2.36
N ALA A 243 -9.66 -22.07 -3.28
CA ALA A 243 -8.23 -22.07 -2.99
C ALA A 243 -7.69 -20.66 -2.71
N LEU A 244 -8.09 -19.65 -3.49
CA LEU A 244 -7.72 -18.25 -3.25
C LEU A 244 -8.20 -17.75 -1.87
N GLU A 245 -9.43 -18.08 -1.50
CA GLU A 245 -9.98 -17.74 -0.19
C GLU A 245 -9.18 -18.40 0.95
N GLN A 246 -8.78 -19.67 0.76
CA GLN A 246 -7.91 -20.36 1.71
C GLN A 246 -6.52 -19.71 1.83
N ILE A 247 -5.91 -19.27 0.73
CA ILE A 247 -4.64 -18.54 0.77
C ILE A 247 -4.81 -17.20 1.52
N ALA A 248 -5.90 -16.48 1.29
CA ALA A 248 -6.18 -15.23 2.00
C ALA A 248 -6.37 -15.45 3.51
N ILE A 249 -7.01 -16.55 3.92
CA ILE A 249 -7.12 -16.95 5.34
C ILE A 249 -5.74 -17.24 5.92
N LEU A 250 -4.91 -18.03 5.25
CA LEU A 250 -3.54 -18.36 5.72
C LEU A 250 -2.66 -17.11 5.85
N LEU A 251 -2.76 -16.18 4.90
CA LEU A 251 -2.08 -14.88 4.97
C LEU A 251 -2.58 -14.06 6.16
N ARG A 252 -3.90 -13.99 6.37
CA ARG A 252 -4.49 -13.24 7.48
C ARG A 252 -4.08 -13.81 8.84
N GLU A 253 -4.13 -15.12 9.01
CA GLU A 253 -3.73 -15.78 10.26
C GLU A 253 -2.26 -15.54 10.60
N ARG A 254 -1.38 -15.55 9.59
CA ARG A 254 0.07 -15.43 9.81
C ARG A 254 0.58 -14.00 9.86
N THR A 255 0.00 -13.10 9.08
CA THR A 255 0.49 -11.72 8.90
C THR A 255 -0.42 -10.67 9.55
N GLY A 256 -1.64 -11.03 9.92
CA GLY A 256 -2.67 -10.10 10.38
C GLY A 256 -3.34 -9.29 9.26
N ASN A 257 -2.93 -9.48 8.00
CA ASN A 257 -3.40 -8.69 6.86
C ASN A 257 -4.41 -9.43 6.01
N ASP A 258 -5.55 -8.78 5.75
CA ASP A 258 -6.63 -9.33 4.95
C ASP A 258 -6.57 -8.93 3.48
N PHE A 259 -6.32 -9.90 2.61
CA PHE A 259 -6.32 -9.71 1.16
C PHE A 259 -7.63 -10.13 0.47
N SER A 260 -8.64 -10.61 1.21
CA SER A 260 -9.89 -11.14 0.62
C SER A 260 -10.65 -10.15 -0.26
N LEU A 261 -10.53 -8.85 0.03
CA LEU A 261 -11.20 -7.78 -0.72
C LEU A 261 -10.27 -7.03 -1.68
N TYR A 262 -9.05 -7.53 -1.92
CA TYR A 262 -8.18 -7.02 -2.97
C TYR A 262 -8.65 -7.50 -4.35
N LYS A 263 -8.17 -6.87 -5.42
CA LYS A 263 -8.48 -7.33 -6.78
C LYS A 263 -7.91 -8.73 -6.99
N LYS A 264 -8.81 -9.71 -7.12
CA LYS A 264 -8.50 -11.14 -7.26
C LYS A 264 -7.45 -11.41 -8.36
N HIS A 265 -7.53 -10.70 -9.48
CA HIS A 265 -6.61 -10.87 -10.61
C HIS A 265 -5.17 -10.47 -10.27
N THR A 266 -5.00 -9.36 -9.55
CA THR A 266 -3.69 -8.91 -9.09
C THR A 266 -3.06 -9.91 -8.13
N LEU A 267 -3.85 -10.43 -7.18
CA LEU A 267 -3.41 -11.45 -6.23
C LEU A 267 -3.03 -12.75 -6.93
N TYR A 268 -3.91 -13.26 -7.80
CA TYR A 268 -3.72 -14.55 -8.47
C TYR A 268 -2.41 -14.58 -9.25
N ARG A 269 -2.08 -13.51 -9.97
CA ARG A 269 -0.84 -13.39 -10.74
C ARG A 269 0.43 -13.47 -9.88
N ARG A 270 0.39 -12.89 -8.68
CA ARG A 270 1.51 -12.94 -7.72
C ARG A 270 1.63 -14.34 -7.09
N ILE A 271 0.49 -14.97 -6.81
CA ILE A 271 0.43 -16.36 -6.35
C ILE A 271 0.97 -17.31 -7.42
N GLU A 272 0.57 -17.13 -8.68
CA GLU A 272 1.00 -17.94 -9.81
C GLU A 272 2.52 -17.84 -10.02
N ARG A 273 3.11 -16.65 -9.90
CA ARG A 273 4.57 -16.48 -9.94
C ARG A 273 5.27 -17.29 -8.83
N ARG A 274 4.75 -17.28 -7.60
CA ARG A 274 5.30 -18.12 -6.51
C ARG A 274 5.12 -19.61 -6.79
N MET A 275 3.99 -20.00 -7.36
CA MET A 275 3.71 -21.36 -7.79
C MET A 275 4.70 -21.84 -8.86
N GLU A 276 5.03 -21.00 -9.85
CA GLU A 276 6.02 -21.28 -10.90
C GLU A 276 7.42 -21.53 -10.33
N LEU A 277 7.85 -20.73 -9.34
CA LEU A 277 9.15 -20.93 -8.65
C LEU A 277 9.26 -22.32 -8.00
N HIS A 278 8.14 -22.86 -7.55
CA HIS A 278 8.04 -24.19 -6.93
C HIS A 278 7.57 -25.29 -7.89
N GLN A 279 7.38 -24.97 -9.17
CA GLN A 279 6.86 -25.88 -10.21
C GLN A 279 5.49 -26.49 -9.85
N ILE A 280 4.66 -25.75 -9.13
CA ILE A 280 3.32 -26.18 -8.70
C ILE A 280 2.29 -25.68 -9.72
N ASN A 281 1.68 -26.59 -10.47
CA ASN A 281 0.75 -26.21 -11.54
C ASN A 281 -0.71 -26.07 -11.08
N VAL A 282 -1.01 -26.43 -9.82
CA VAL A 282 -2.38 -26.45 -9.28
C VAL A 282 -2.45 -25.67 -7.97
N ILE A 283 -3.27 -24.63 -7.92
CA ILE A 283 -3.40 -23.74 -6.76
C ILE A 283 -3.81 -24.47 -5.47
N ALA A 284 -4.61 -25.54 -5.58
CA ALA A 284 -4.97 -26.37 -4.42
C ALA A 284 -3.76 -27.10 -3.82
N GLN A 285 -2.78 -27.52 -4.64
CA GLN A 285 -1.52 -28.07 -4.16
C GLN A 285 -0.67 -26.99 -3.51
N TYR A 286 -0.71 -25.77 -4.04
CA TYR A 286 -0.02 -24.63 -3.43
C TYR A 286 -0.59 -24.26 -2.05
N VAL A 287 -1.92 -24.33 -1.86
CA VAL A 287 -2.53 -24.18 -0.52
C VAL A 287 -1.95 -25.19 0.47
N ARG A 288 -1.82 -26.46 0.05
CA ARG A 288 -1.20 -27.50 0.89
C ARG A 288 0.27 -27.18 1.17
N TYR A 289 1.02 -26.78 0.15
CA TYR A 289 2.42 -26.38 0.29
C TYR A 289 2.60 -25.22 1.29
N LEU A 290 1.74 -24.20 1.24
CA LEU A 290 1.75 -23.08 2.19
C LEU A 290 1.51 -23.52 3.64
N ARG A 291 0.63 -24.51 3.86
CA ARG A 291 0.37 -25.07 5.20
C ARG A 291 1.57 -25.84 5.75
N GLU A 292 2.25 -26.59 4.88
CA GLU A 292 3.43 -27.37 5.23
C GLU A 292 4.70 -26.49 5.38
N ASN A 293 4.72 -25.31 4.76
CA ASN A 293 5.89 -24.41 4.70
C ASN A 293 5.53 -22.96 5.13
N PRO A 294 5.47 -22.64 6.43
CA PRO A 294 5.09 -21.30 6.90
C PRO A 294 6.00 -20.15 6.43
N GLN A 295 7.25 -20.44 6.09
CA GLN A 295 8.16 -19.44 5.51
C GLN A 295 7.70 -18.97 4.13
N GLU A 296 7.08 -19.86 3.35
CA GLU A 296 6.52 -19.50 2.03
C GLU A 296 5.38 -18.49 2.17
N ILE A 297 4.59 -18.54 3.25
CA ILE A 297 3.53 -17.54 3.51
C ILE A 297 4.13 -16.15 3.66
N ALA A 298 5.27 -16.01 4.35
CA ALA A 298 5.97 -14.73 4.49
C ALA A 298 6.55 -14.23 3.16
N LEU A 299 7.09 -15.13 2.33
CA LEU A 299 7.60 -14.79 1.00
C LEU A 299 6.46 -14.40 0.04
N LEU A 300 5.35 -15.14 0.07
CA LEU A 300 4.15 -14.80 -0.68
C LEU A 300 3.62 -13.44 -0.25
N PHE A 301 3.56 -13.17 1.06
CA PHE A 301 3.15 -11.86 1.57
C PHE A 301 4.01 -10.74 0.98
N LYS A 302 5.34 -10.87 1.02
CA LYS A 302 6.26 -9.90 0.38
C LYS A 302 6.01 -9.76 -1.12
N GLU A 303 5.77 -10.85 -1.84
CA GLU A 303 5.45 -10.83 -3.28
C GLU A 303 4.13 -10.07 -3.58
N LEU A 304 3.19 -10.02 -2.64
CA LEU A 304 1.96 -9.24 -2.79
C LEU A 304 2.17 -7.73 -2.61
N LEU A 305 3.25 -7.30 -1.93
CA LEU A 305 3.54 -5.90 -1.66
C LEU A 305 4.34 -5.30 -2.83
N ILE A 306 3.65 -4.64 -3.75
CA ILE A 306 4.28 -3.97 -4.89
C ILE A 306 4.76 -2.58 -4.46
N GLY A 307 6.01 -2.47 -4.01
CA GLY A 307 6.61 -1.24 -3.49
C GLY A 307 7.27 -0.33 -4.53
N VAL A 308 6.70 -0.15 -5.73
CA VAL A 308 7.32 0.70 -6.76
C VAL A 308 7.01 2.17 -6.50
N THR A 309 8.06 2.95 -6.25
CA THR A 309 7.96 4.39 -6.02
C THR A 309 9.24 5.10 -6.46
N HIS A 310 9.15 6.40 -6.72
CA HIS A 310 10.28 7.27 -7.05
C HIS A 310 9.99 8.72 -6.62
N PHE A 311 11.06 9.51 -6.47
CA PHE A 311 10.93 10.91 -6.05
C PHE A 311 10.15 11.74 -7.06
N PHE A 312 9.29 12.62 -6.57
CA PHE A 312 8.47 13.52 -7.39
C PHE A 312 7.63 12.83 -8.47
N ARG A 313 7.18 11.60 -8.22
CA ARG A 313 6.30 10.84 -9.10
C ARG A 313 5.10 11.65 -9.56
N ASP A 314 4.84 11.67 -10.87
CA ASP A 314 3.94 12.59 -11.57
C ASP A 314 4.29 14.07 -11.28
N PRO A 315 5.34 14.64 -11.91
CA PRO A 315 5.87 15.98 -11.58
C PRO A 315 4.82 17.10 -11.53
N ALA A 316 3.82 17.05 -12.42
CA ALA A 316 2.72 18.02 -12.46
C ALA A 316 1.94 18.13 -11.13
N VAL A 317 1.80 17.01 -10.39
CA VAL A 317 1.14 16.98 -9.08
C VAL A 317 1.91 17.84 -8.07
N TRP A 318 3.24 17.75 -8.08
CA TRP A 318 4.12 18.45 -7.15
C TRP A 318 4.26 19.93 -7.50
N GLU A 319 4.25 20.28 -8.79
CA GLU A 319 4.20 21.66 -9.28
C GLU A 319 2.89 22.33 -8.86
N PHE A 320 1.75 21.68 -9.10
CA PHE A 320 0.44 22.21 -8.68
C PHE A 320 0.31 22.33 -7.15
N LEU A 321 0.87 21.37 -6.40
CA LEU A 321 0.96 21.46 -4.94
C LEU A 321 1.72 22.72 -4.51
N LYS A 322 2.85 22.99 -5.16
CA LYS A 322 3.76 24.09 -4.85
C LYS A 322 3.15 25.46 -5.19
N ASP A 323 2.53 25.57 -6.36
CA ASP A 323 2.13 26.85 -6.93
C ASP A 323 0.70 27.25 -6.53
N ASP A 324 -0.20 26.29 -6.30
CA ASP A 324 -1.61 26.56 -6.03
C ASP A 324 -2.06 26.07 -4.65
N VAL A 325 -1.82 24.79 -4.33
CA VAL A 325 -2.42 24.14 -3.14
C VAL A 325 -1.83 24.67 -1.84
N PHE A 326 -0.51 24.63 -1.68
CA PHE A 326 0.14 25.11 -0.46
C PHE A 326 -0.10 26.61 -0.25
N PRO A 327 0.05 27.49 -1.25
CA PRO A 327 -0.27 28.91 -1.08
C PRO A 327 -1.72 29.13 -0.62
N ALA A 328 -2.70 28.45 -1.22
CA ALA A 328 -4.10 28.55 -0.80
C ALA A 328 -4.33 28.04 0.64
N LEU A 329 -3.72 26.91 1.01
CA LEU A 329 -3.82 26.32 2.35
C LEU A 329 -3.20 27.24 3.42
N LEU A 330 -2.02 27.81 3.14
CA LEU A 330 -1.31 28.70 4.06
C LEU A 330 -2.04 30.05 4.23
N ALA A 331 -2.66 30.57 3.17
CA ALA A 331 -3.44 31.81 3.22
C ALA A 331 -4.64 31.73 4.19
N GLY A 332 -5.19 30.52 4.41
CA GLY A 332 -6.24 30.27 5.40
C GLY A 332 -5.81 30.47 6.86
N TYR A 333 -4.50 30.57 7.13
CA TYR A 333 -3.93 30.63 8.48
C TYR A 333 -2.88 31.75 8.61
N PRO A 334 -3.28 33.04 8.56
CA PRO A 334 -2.34 34.16 8.50
C PRO A 334 -1.41 34.29 9.71
N LEU A 335 -1.81 33.74 10.88
CA LEU A 335 -1.01 33.72 12.11
C LEU A 335 -0.01 32.55 12.18
N GLY A 336 -0.02 31.65 11.18
CA GLY A 336 0.75 30.41 11.22
C GLY A 336 -0.07 29.22 11.72
N LYS A 337 0.39 28.00 11.40
CA LYS A 337 -0.24 26.74 11.78
C LYS A 337 0.73 25.56 11.73
N ALA A 338 0.57 24.60 12.64
CA ALA A 338 1.14 23.27 12.52
C ALA A 338 0.25 22.40 11.62
N LEU A 339 0.67 22.21 10.38
CA LEU A 339 -0.02 21.38 9.40
C LEU A 339 0.28 19.90 9.64
N ARG A 340 -0.68 19.05 9.30
CA ARG A 340 -0.55 17.59 9.40
C ARG A 340 -0.88 16.93 8.08
N ALA A 341 0.01 16.06 7.60
CA ALA A 341 -0.21 15.28 6.40
C ALA A 341 -0.16 13.77 6.71
N TRP A 342 -0.91 12.97 5.96
CA TRP A 342 -0.83 11.51 6.02
C TRP A 342 -0.60 10.93 4.64
N ILE A 343 0.38 10.04 4.52
CA ILE A 343 0.75 9.33 3.30
C ILE A 343 0.63 7.84 3.59
N PRO A 344 -0.57 7.25 3.41
CA PRO A 344 -0.72 5.79 3.43
C PRO A 344 -0.05 5.15 2.20
N ALA A 345 0.49 3.95 2.38
CA ALA A 345 1.31 3.22 1.41
C ALA A 345 2.55 4.00 0.93
N CYS A 346 3.31 4.52 1.88
CA CYS A 346 4.48 5.35 1.58
C CYS A 346 5.68 4.59 0.97
N SER A 347 5.62 3.26 0.93
CA SER A 347 6.68 2.37 0.45
C SER A 347 8.04 2.75 1.06
N THR A 348 9.07 2.92 0.25
CA THR A 348 10.43 3.28 0.68
C THR A 348 10.61 4.78 0.99
N GLY A 349 9.53 5.57 1.05
CA GLY A 349 9.50 6.92 1.61
C GLY A 349 9.67 8.09 0.63
N GLU A 350 9.92 7.83 -0.65
CA GLU A 350 10.17 8.84 -1.68
C GLU A 350 9.05 9.89 -1.77
N GLU A 351 7.78 9.46 -1.67
CA GLU A 351 6.63 10.38 -1.70
C GLU A 351 6.59 11.29 -0.46
N ALA A 352 6.88 10.74 0.73
CA ALA A 352 6.91 11.51 1.97
C ALA A 352 8.02 12.56 1.97
N TYR A 353 9.20 12.18 1.49
CA TYR A 353 10.31 13.11 1.33
C TYR A 353 10.02 14.17 0.25
N SER A 354 9.37 13.79 -0.85
CA SER A 354 8.97 14.74 -1.90
C SER A 354 8.02 15.82 -1.35
N LEU A 355 7.01 15.42 -0.57
CA LEU A 355 6.08 16.37 0.07
C LEU A 355 6.80 17.31 1.04
N ALA A 356 7.70 16.78 1.87
CA ALA A 356 8.49 17.57 2.82
C ALA A 356 9.38 18.60 2.11
N ILE A 357 10.03 18.20 1.01
CA ILE A 357 10.86 19.07 0.18
C ILE A 357 10.03 20.19 -0.46
N ILE A 358 8.89 19.87 -1.08
CA ILE A 358 8.00 20.88 -1.69
C ILE A 358 7.54 21.89 -0.63
N PHE A 359 7.13 21.43 0.55
CA PHE A 359 6.74 22.32 1.64
C PHE A 359 7.88 23.30 2.03
N LYS A 360 9.12 22.82 2.15
CA LYS A 360 10.28 23.67 2.46
C LYS A 360 10.63 24.64 1.32
N GLU A 361 10.39 24.27 0.07
CA GLU A 361 10.52 25.17 -1.08
C GLU A 361 9.50 26.32 -0.99
N VAL A 362 8.22 26.01 -0.75
CA VAL A 362 7.15 27.01 -0.63
C VAL A 362 7.40 27.97 0.53
N LEU A 363 7.81 27.46 1.70
CA LEU A 363 8.13 28.32 2.84
C LEU A 363 9.33 29.24 2.58
N ALA A 364 10.32 28.78 1.81
CA ALA A 364 11.48 29.58 1.45
C ALA A 364 11.12 30.68 0.44
N GLN A 365 10.30 30.36 -0.57
CA GLN A 365 9.85 31.32 -1.58
C GLN A 365 9.01 32.45 -0.99
N ASN A 366 8.15 32.14 -0.01
CA ASN A 366 7.24 33.11 0.61
C ASN A 366 7.80 33.76 1.90
N GLN A 367 9.03 33.43 2.32
CA GLN A 367 9.66 33.92 3.55
C GLN A 367 8.84 33.62 4.84
N LEU A 368 8.17 32.47 4.88
CA LEU A 368 7.23 32.08 5.96
C LEU A 368 7.82 31.11 6.99
N LYS A 369 9.14 30.89 6.99
CA LYS A 369 9.83 29.77 7.67
C LYS A 369 9.52 29.59 9.17
N GLN A 370 9.13 30.65 9.88
CA GLN A 370 8.85 30.58 11.33
C GLN A 370 7.36 30.52 11.69
N ARG A 371 6.46 30.62 10.70
CA ARG A 371 5.01 30.63 10.96
C ARG A 371 4.36 29.26 10.78
N PHE A 372 4.97 28.38 10.00
CA PHE A 372 4.35 27.11 9.63
C PHE A 372 5.29 25.94 9.84
N THR A 373 4.74 24.87 10.38
CA THR A 373 5.39 23.56 10.48
C THR A 373 4.51 22.52 9.79
N LEU A 374 5.12 21.42 9.35
CA LEU A 374 4.42 20.30 8.74
C LEU A 374 4.92 19.02 9.40
N GLN A 375 4.00 18.24 9.96
CA GLN A 375 4.24 16.89 10.42
C GLN A 375 3.59 15.91 9.44
N ILE A 376 4.40 15.03 8.86
CA ILE A 376 3.95 13.99 7.93
C ILE A 376 3.92 12.66 8.67
N PHE A 377 2.78 11.99 8.64
CA PHE A 377 2.65 10.58 9.02
C PHE A 377 2.77 9.76 7.74
N ALA A 378 3.82 8.97 7.59
CA ALA A 378 4.04 8.13 6.43
C ALA A 378 3.90 6.68 6.88
N THR A 379 2.95 5.94 6.32
CA THR A 379 2.65 4.58 6.78
C THR A 379 2.59 3.58 5.65
N ASP A 380 3.00 2.35 5.94
CA ASP A 380 2.94 1.23 5.00
C ASP A 380 2.69 -0.07 5.75
N ILE A 381 2.18 -1.07 5.05
CA ILE A 381 2.05 -2.44 5.54
C ILE A 381 3.39 -3.19 5.50
N ASP A 382 4.31 -2.79 4.60
CA ASP A 382 5.64 -3.36 4.46
C ASP A 382 6.62 -2.77 5.50
N GLN A 383 7.01 -3.57 6.48
CA GLN A 383 7.97 -3.17 7.51
C GLN A 383 9.37 -2.94 6.93
N ASP A 384 9.80 -3.72 5.94
CA ASP A 384 11.14 -3.58 5.36
C ASP A 384 11.24 -2.24 4.60
N ALA A 385 10.18 -1.86 3.88
CA ALA A 385 10.11 -0.57 3.19
C ALA A 385 10.13 0.60 4.17
N ILE A 386 9.41 0.49 5.31
CA ILE A 386 9.43 1.49 6.39
C ILE A 386 10.82 1.67 6.99
N ASP A 387 11.56 0.58 7.18
CA ASP A 387 12.90 0.66 7.76
C ASP A 387 13.91 1.27 6.77
N LEU A 388 13.80 0.96 5.48
CA LEU A 388 14.55 1.67 4.43
C LEU A 388 14.22 3.17 4.39
N ALA A 389 12.93 3.51 4.47
CA ALA A 389 12.47 4.90 4.49
C ALA A 389 13.04 5.69 5.68
N ARG A 390 13.11 5.07 6.86
CA ARG A 390 13.72 5.67 8.07
C ARG A 390 15.21 5.94 7.93
N ILE A 391 15.94 5.02 7.30
CA ILE A 391 17.38 5.21 7.01
C ILE A 391 17.56 6.45 6.12
N GLY A 392 16.66 6.62 5.13
CA GLY A 392 16.64 7.76 4.22
C GLY A 392 17.86 7.80 3.30
N PHE A 393 18.42 6.63 2.98
CA PHE A 393 19.52 6.45 2.03
C PHE A 393 18.98 5.89 0.72
N TYR A 394 19.34 6.51 -0.39
CA TYR A 394 18.88 6.15 -1.73
C TYR A 394 20.08 5.99 -2.68
N PRO A 395 20.20 4.87 -3.39
CA PRO A 395 21.21 4.70 -4.44
C PRO A 395 21.13 5.79 -5.52
N SER A 396 22.23 6.05 -6.24
CA SER A 396 22.25 7.10 -7.28
C SER A 396 21.19 6.91 -8.37
N HIS A 397 20.81 5.67 -8.70
CA HIS A 397 19.79 5.39 -9.71
C HIS A 397 18.35 5.73 -9.24
N SER A 398 18.10 5.81 -7.93
CA SER A 398 16.78 6.11 -7.36
C SER A 398 16.50 7.62 -7.29
N VAL A 399 17.53 8.46 -7.45
CA VAL A 399 17.42 9.93 -7.39
C VAL A 399 17.58 10.60 -8.75
N VAL A 400 17.53 9.83 -9.84
CA VAL A 400 17.70 10.35 -11.22
C VAL A 400 16.67 11.42 -11.57
N ASP A 401 15.46 11.31 -11.02
CA ASP A 401 14.36 12.26 -11.24
C ASP A 401 14.40 13.47 -10.29
N VAL A 402 15.42 13.56 -9.41
CA VAL A 402 15.61 14.70 -8.49
C VAL A 402 16.50 15.75 -9.15
N SER A 403 16.05 17.01 -9.17
CA SER A 403 16.84 18.10 -9.73
C SER A 403 18.16 18.32 -8.98
N VAL A 404 19.18 18.83 -9.69
CA VAL A 404 20.51 19.08 -9.11
C VAL A 404 20.43 20.08 -7.95
N GLU A 405 19.55 21.08 -8.04
CA GLU A 405 19.32 22.07 -6.99
C GLU A 405 18.73 21.43 -5.73
N ARG A 406 17.80 20.49 -5.90
CA ARG A 406 17.20 19.73 -4.78
C ARG A 406 18.22 18.79 -4.14
N LEU A 407 19.00 18.08 -4.94
CA LEU A 407 20.10 17.22 -4.47
C LEU A 407 21.10 18.01 -3.63
N ALA A 408 21.58 19.15 -4.13
CA ALA A 408 22.54 19.98 -3.43
C ALA A 408 22.01 20.55 -2.10
N ARG A 409 20.70 20.76 -2.00
CA ARG A 409 20.07 21.43 -0.86
C ARG A 409 19.55 20.47 0.21
N PHE A 410 18.92 19.36 -0.20
CA PHE A 410 18.14 18.49 0.69
C PHE A 410 18.77 17.11 0.90
N PHE A 411 19.89 16.82 0.22
CA PHE A 411 20.60 15.56 0.31
C PHE A 411 22.07 15.78 0.66
N SER A 412 22.70 14.74 1.20
CA SER A 412 24.14 14.64 1.42
C SER A 412 24.65 13.43 0.65
N ALA A 413 25.74 13.59 -0.10
CA ALA A 413 26.38 12.47 -0.78
C ALA A 413 26.97 11.48 0.24
N ASP A 414 26.71 10.19 0.07
CA ASP A 414 27.11 9.12 0.99
C ASP A 414 27.52 7.88 0.19
N GLY A 415 28.82 7.70 -0.03
CA GLY A 415 29.36 6.59 -0.82
C GLY A 415 28.79 6.50 -2.24
N ALA A 416 28.05 5.42 -2.52
CA ALA A 416 27.44 5.15 -3.82
C ALA A 416 25.99 5.69 -3.97
N GLY A 417 25.57 6.60 -3.09
CA GLY A 417 24.22 7.14 -3.10
C GLY A 417 24.10 8.48 -2.38
N TYR A 418 22.86 8.80 -2.01
CA TYR A 418 22.48 10.05 -1.37
C TYR A 418 21.65 9.77 -0.13
N ARG A 419 21.90 10.53 0.93
CA ARG A 419 21.12 10.49 2.17
C ARG A 419 20.31 11.76 2.32
N ILE A 420 19.03 11.64 2.68
CA ILE A 420 18.17 12.79 2.97
C ILE A 420 18.69 13.53 4.21
N ASN A 421 18.77 14.85 4.12
CA ASN A 421 19.23 15.70 5.22
C ASN A 421 18.29 15.59 6.43
N LYS A 422 18.88 15.66 7.63
CA LYS A 422 18.14 15.51 8.90
C LYS A 422 16.95 16.47 9.02
N GLU A 423 17.08 17.70 8.53
CA GLU A 423 16.00 18.70 8.58
C GLU A 423 14.71 18.30 7.84
N ILE A 424 14.80 17.42 6.83
CA ILE A 424 13.65 16.87 6.11
C ILE A 424 13.16 15.62 6.83
N ARG A 425 14.06 14.73 7.28
CA ARG A 425 13.70 13.51 8.00
C ARG A 425 12.92 13.78 9.29
N ASP A 426 13.30 14.82 10.03
CA ASP A 426 12.64 15.19 11.29
C ASP A 426 11.18 15.67 11.09
N MET A 427 10.75 15.95 9.85
CA MET A 427 9.35 16.29 9.53
C MET A 427 8.44 15.06 9.38
N ILE A 428 8.99 13.85 9.33
CA ILE A 428 8.28 12.64 8.92
C ILE A 428 8.33 11.59 10.03
N ILE A 429 7.19 11.01 10.35
CA ILE A 429 7.06 9.86 11.25
C ILE A 429 6.67 8.65 10.38
N PHE A 430 7.58 7.68 10.27
CA PHE A 430 7.34 6.42 9.59
C PHE A 430 6.83 5.36 10.56
N ALA A 431 5.71 4.72 10.24
CA ALA A 431 5.13 3.65 11.05
C ALA A 431 4.45 2.55 10.20
N PRO A 432 4.54 1.27 10.61
CA PRO A 432 3.73 0.23 10.00
C PRO A 432 2.24 0.48 10.28
N GLN A 433 1.40 0.42 9.25
CA GLN A 433 -0.05 0.54 9.37
C GLN A 433 -0.76 -0.16 8.21
N ASN A 434 -1.79 -0.94 8.53
CA ASN A 434 -2.76 -1.41 7.56
C ASN A 434 -3.94 -0.43 7.49
N VAL A 435 -4.03 0.35 6.41
CA VAL A 435 -5.05 1.40 6.23
C VAL A 435 -6.51 0.90 6.31
N ILE A 436 -6.73 -0.41 6.12
CA ILE A 436 -8.06 -1.04 6.11
C ILE A 436 -8.42 -1.60 7.50
N MET A 437 -7.42 -1.94 8.32
CA MET A 437 -7.60 -2.65 9.59
C MET A 437 -7.26 -1.80 10.82
N ASP A 438 -6.39 -0.81 10.66
CA ASP A 438 -5.98 0.11 11.72
C ASP A 438 -6.79 1.42 11.68
N PRO A 439 -7.00 2.09 12.83
CA PRO A 439 -7.69 3.37 12.87
C PRO A 439 -6.93 4.44 12.08
N PRO A 440 -7.64 5.38 11.41
CA PRO A 440 -6.99 6.44 10.65
C PRO A 440 -6.46 7.56 11.57
N PHE A 441 -5.51 8.34 11.04
CA PHE A 441 -5.15 9.62 11.65
C PHE A 441 -6.25 10.65 11.35
N THR A 442 -6.67 11.43 12.35
CA THR A 442 -7.72 12.45 12.20
C THR A 442 -7.16 13.86 12.28
N ARG A 443 -7.95 14.85 11.82
CA ARG A 443 -7.59 16.27 11.76
C ARG A 443 -6.33 16.52 10.94
N LEU A 444 -6.34 15.99 9.71
CA LEU A 444 -5.28 16.15 8.72
C LEU A 444 -5.60 17.28 7.76
N ASP A 445 -4.58 18.03 7.34
CA ASP A 445 -4.69 19.05 6.30
C ASP A 445 -4.53 18.45 4.91
N ILE A 446 -3.68 17.43 4.78
CA ILE A 446 -3.34 16.77 3.51
C ILE A 446 -3.38 15.26 3.69
N ILE A 447 -3.98 14.54 2.74
CA ILE A 447 -3.81 13.09 2.59
C ILE A 447 -3.28 12.84 1.18
N SER A 448 -2.19 12.08 1.06
CA SER A 448 -1.68 11.59 -0.22
C SER A 448 -1.80 10.08 -0.26
N CYS A 449 -2.82 9.57 -0.92
CA CYS A 449 -3.08 8.13 -1.08
C CYS A 449 -2.97 7.80 -2.57
N ARG A 450 -1.73 7.65 -3.04
CA ARG A 450 -1.43 7.51 -4.46
C ARG A 450 -0.99 6.10 -4.78
N ASN A 451 -1.54 5.54 -5.85
CA ASN A 451 -1.19 4.22 -6.40
C ASN A 451 -1.39 3.05 -5.43
N LEU A 452 -2.27 3.20 -4.44
CA LEU A 452 -2.70 2.14 -3.53
C LEU A 452 -4.07 1.57 -3.90
N LEU A 453 -5.04 2.45 -4.21
CA LEU A 453 -6.43 2.08 -4.48
C LEU A 453 -6.55 1.17 -5.70
N ILE A 454 -5.59 1.26 -6.65
CA ILE A 454 -5.53 0.40 -7.83
C ILE A 454 -5.46 -1.10 -7.48
N TYR A 455 -4.98 -1.49 -6.30
CA TYR A 455 -4.88 -2.88 -5.85
C TYR A 455 -6.15 -3.37 -5.11
N LEU A 456 -6.95 -2.45 -4.62
CA LEU A 456 -8.10 -2.73 -3.77
C LEU A 456 -9.35 -2.99 -4.60
N GLY A 457 -10.20 -3.91 -4.13
CA GLY A 457 -11.54 -4.11 -4.69
C GLY A 457 -12.45 -2.92 -4.43
N VAL A 458 -13.54 -2.82 -5.21
CA VAL A 458 -14.50 -1.71 -5.15
C VAL A 458 -15.07 -1.52 -3.74
N GLU A 459 -15.31 -2.62 -3.02
CA GLU A 459 -15.85 -2.58 -1.65
C GLU A 459 -14.88 -1.92 -0.66
N LEU A 460 -13.57 -2.15 -0.77
CA LEU A 460 -12.59 -1.46 0.06
C LEU A 460 -12.45 0.01 -0.30
N GLN A 461 -12.46 0.33 -1.60
CA GLN A 461 -12.44 1.73 -2.04
C GLN A 461 -13.66 2.50 -1.49
N LYS A 462 -14.85 1.89 -1.50
CA LYS A 462 -16.07 2.47 -0.91
C LYS A 462 -15.97 2.73 0.59
N LYS A 463 -15.14 1.97 1.32
CA LYS A 463 -14.87 2.20 2.75
C LYS A 463 -13.82 3.28 2.97
N LEU A 464 -12.75 3.28 2.18
CA LEU A 464 -11.61 4.18 2.38
C LEU A 464 -11.91 5.63 1.99
N ILE A 465 -12.68 5.88 0.93
CA ILE A 465 -12.95 7.27 0.49
C ILE A 465 -13.71 8.07 1.57
N PRO A 466 -14.80 7.55 2.19
CA PRO A 466 -15.43 8.19 3.35
C PRO A 466 -14.49 8.31 4.56
N LEU A 467 -13.62 7.32 4.81
CA LEU A 467 -12.64 7.38 5.89
C LEU A 467 -11.64 8.53 5.70
N PHE A 468 -11.17 8.76 4.48
CA PHE A 468 -10.31 9.90 4.14
C PHE A 468 -11.05 11.23 4.32
N HIS A 469 -12.33 11.30 3.94
CA HIS A 469 -13.15 12.49 4.17
C HIS A 469 -13.29 12.81 5.65
N TYR A 470 -13.54 11.79 6.48
CA TYR A 470 -13.61 11.94 7.94
C TYR A 470 -12.29 12.40 8.55
N SER A 471 -11.17 11.92 8.00
CA SER A 471 -9.82 12.19 8.50
C SER A 471 -9.34 13.62 8.22
N LEU A 472 -9.84 14.24 7.15
CA LEU A 472 -9.47 15.59 6.72
C LEU A 472 -10.22 16.69 7.48
N VAL A 473 -9.53 17.80 7.76
CA VAL A 473 -10.13 19.04 8.27
C VAL A 473 -10.98 19.74 7.21
N LYS A 474 -11.71 20.78 7.59
CA LYS A 474 -12.46 21.60 6.62
C LYS A 474 -11.48 22.15 5.57
N GLN A 475 -11.83 22.04 4.29
CA GLN A 475 -10.96 22.44 3.15
C GLN A 475 -9.64 21.66 3.03
N GLY A 476 -9.47 20.56 3.77
CA GLY A 476 -8.32 19.67 3.62
C GLY A 476 -8.26 19.05 2.22
N VAL A 477 -7.07 18.61 1.82
CA VAL A 477 -6.77 18.19 0.45
C VAL A 477 -6.48 16.69 0.41
N LEU A 478 -7.07 15.99 -0.57
CA LEU A 478 -6.81 14.60 -0.88
C LEU A 478 -6.13 14.51 -2.24
N LEU A 479 -4.99 13.83 -2.30
CA LEU A 479 -4.27 13.51 -3.53
C LEU A 479 -4.41 12.01 -3.81
N LEU A 480 -4.79 11.68 -5.05
CA LEU A 480 -4.86 10.31 -5.54
C LEU A 480 -3.91 10.14 -6.75
N GLY A 481 -3.58 8.89 -7.10
CA GLY A 481 -2.79 8.60 -8.30
C GLY A 481 -3.58 8.83 -9.59
N ASN A 482 -2.89 8.98 -10.72
CA ASN A 482 -3.52 9.29 -12.02
C ASN A 482 -4.61 8.30 -12.45
N ALA A 483 -4.40 7.01 -12.16
CA ALA A 483 -5.34 5.91 -12.44
C ALA A 483 -6.43 5.72 -11.37
N GLU A 484 -6.49 6.60 -10.37
CA GLU A 484 -7.38 6.47 -9.21
C GLU A 484 -8.43 7.59 -9.21
N THR A 485 -9.59 7.29 -8.63
CA THR A 485 -10.69 8.24 -8.53
C THR A 485 -11.42 8.08 -7.20
N ILE A 486 -12.11 9.14 -6.78
CA ILE A 486 -13.03 9.10 -5.63
C ILE A 486 -14.30 8.26 -5.89
N GLY A 487 -14.44 7.65 -7.07
CA GLY A 487 -15.59 6.82 -7.44
C GLY A 487 -16.94 7.54 -7.28
N GLY A 488 -17.90 6.85 -6.65
CA GLY A 488 -19.27 7.33 -6.45
C GLY A 488 -19.46 8.42 -5.37
N PHE A 489 -18.40 9.12 -4.95
CA PHE A 489 -18.44 10.10 -3.85
C PHE A 489 -18.16 11.57 -4.26
N PRO A 490 -18.70 12.10 -5.37
CA PRO A 490 -18.46 13.49 -5.78
C PRO A 490 -19.06 14.52 -4.82
N HIS A 491 -19.98 14.11 -3.93
CA HIS A 491 -20.57 14.96 -2.91
C HIS A 491 -19.64 15.19 -1.69
N LEU A 492 -18.60 14.37 -1.52
CA LEU A 492 -17.62 14.49 -0.43
C LEU A 492 -16.41 15.35 -0.82
N PHE A 493 -16.10 15.40 -2.12
CA PHE A 493 -14.86 15.96 -2.63
C PHE A 493 -15.09 16.77 -3.90
N HIS A 494 -14.52 17.98 -3.94
CA HIS A 494 -14.48 18.84 -5.11
C HIS A 494 -13.15 18.64 -5.84
N LEU A 495 -13.16 18.38 -7.14
CA LEU A 495 -11.95 18.25 -7.95
C LEU A 495 -11.32 19.63 -8.20
N ILE A 496 -10.09 19.82 -7.72
CA ILE A 496 -9.32 21.07 -7.92
C ILE A 496 -8.65 21.05 -9.30
N ASP A 497 -7.93 19.95 -9.60
CA ASP A 497 -7.29 19.74 -10.89
C ASP A 497 -7.52 18.31 -11.39
N ASN A 498 -7.99 18.20 -12.64
CA ASN A 498 -8.35 16.93 -13.26
C ASN A 498 -7.13 16.12 -13.66
N LYS A 499 -6.05 16.78 -14.10
CA LYS A 499 -4.83 16.09 -14.55
C LYS A 499 -4.07 15.47 -13.38
N SER A 500 -4.00 16.19 -12.26
CA SER A 500 -3.22 15.81 -11.07
C SER A 500 -4.04 15.04 -10.03
N ARG A 501 -5.33 14.80 -10.27
CA ARG A 501 -6.25 14.08 -9.35
C ARG A 501 -6.23 14.62 -7.91
N ILE A 502 -6.25 15.94 -7.80
CA ILE A 502 -6.24 16.65 -6.51
C ILE A 502 -7.66 17.08 -6.16
N TYR A 503 -8.09 16.73 -4.96
CA TYR A 503 -9.45 16.94 -4.45
C TYR A 503 -9.44 17.77 -3.17
N GLN A 504 -10.45 18.62 -3.01
CA GLN A 504 -10.71 19.36 -1.78
C GLN A 504 -11.92 18.76 -1.05
N ARG A 505 -11.81 18.60 0.26
CA ARG A 505 -12.93 18.16 1.10
C ARG A 505 -14.07 19.18 1.11
N ILE A 506 -15.27 18.71 0.79
CA ILE A 506 -16.53 19.45 0.91
C ILE A 506 -17.15 19.18 2.29
N GLU A 507 -17.72 20.21 2.91
CA GLU A 507 -18.54 20.02 4.11
C GLU A 507 -19.87 19.36 3.73
N HIS A 508 -19.92 18.06 3.92
CA HIS A 508 -21.15 17.28 3.88
C HIS A 508 -21.31 16.56 5.22
N LEU A 509 -22.48 16.68 5.83
CA LEU A 509 -22.82 15.94 7.05
C LEU A 509 -23.08 14.48 6.66
N LEU A 510 -22.04 13.65 6.70
CA LEU A 510 -22.23 12.21 6.68
C LEU A 510 -22.81 11.77 8.03
N PRO A 511 -23.93 11.01 8.07
CA PRO A 511 -24.33 10.30 9.28
C PRO A 511 -23.16 9.38 9.68
N ILE A 512 -22.71 9.44 10.94
CA ILE A 512 -21.60 8.63 11.45
C ILE A 512 -21.83 7.11 11.22
N ASN A 513 -23.09 6.68 11.06
CA ASN A 513 -23.48 5.30 10.77
C ASN A 513 -23.11 4.81 9.36
N GLU A 514 -22.66 5.68 8.45
CA GLU A 514 -22.23 5.30 7.08
C GLU A 514 -20.71 5.10 6.97
N ILE A 515 -19.95 5.38 8.05
CA ILE A 515 -18.50 5.20 8.06
C ILE A 515 -18.18 3.88 8.78
N ASP A 516 -17.76 2.88 8.02
CA ASP A 516 -17.29 1.61 8.55
C ASP A 516 -15.86 1.78 9.08
N PHE A 517 -15.71 1.88 10.40
CA PHE A 517 -14.40 2.02 11.04
C PHE A 517 -13.67 0.67 11.10
N PRO A 518 -12.37 0.63 10.80
CA PRO A 518 -11.57 -0.57 10.97
C PRO A 518 -11.64 -1.09 12.41
N ALA A 519 -12.18 -2.29 12.60
CA ALA A 519 -12.11 -3.01 13.87
C ALA A 519 -11.06 -4.11 13.74
N LYS A 520 -10.01 -4.07 14.57
CA LYS A 520 -9.09 -5.21 14.69
C LYS A 520 -9.88 -6.42 15.14
N TYR A 521 -10.06 -7.38 14.24
CA TYR A 521 -10.37 -8.75 14.61
C TYR A 521 -9.17 -9.30 15.37
N PHE A 522 -9.24 -9.30 16.70
CA PHE A 522 -8.42 -10.23 17.46
C PHE A 522 -9.04 -11.60 17.26
N PRO A 523 -8.33 -12.57 16.65
CA PRO A 523 -8.79 -13.94 16.69
C PRO A 523 -8.74 -14.35 18.17
N VAL A 524 -9.89 -14.35 18.84
CA VAL A 524 -10.10 -15.29 19.93
C VAL A 524 -9.86 -16.63 19.26
N ALA A 525 -8.77 -17.31 19.61
CA ALA A 525 -8.51 -18.65 19.12
C ALA A 525 -9.79 -19.45 19.33
N SER A 526 -10.52 -19.69 18.23
CA SER A 526 -11.70 -20.51 18.24
C SER A 526 -11.20 -21.87 18.64
N ILE A 527 -11.49 -22.26 19.88
CA ILE A 527 -11.51 -23.65 20.28
C ILE A 527 -12.61 -24.26 19.40
N ALA A 528 -12.20 -24.73 18.22
CA ALA A 528 -13.00 -25.58 17.38
C ALA A 528 -13.14 -26.89 18.16
N GLN A 529 -14.25 -27.02 18.88
CA GLN A 529 -14.82 -28.32 19.11
C GLN A 529 -15.82 -28.57 17.98
N ASP A 530 -15.63 -29.71 17.33
CA ASP A 530 -16.60 -30.34 16.45
C ASP A 530 -18.01 -30.22 17.05
N GLU A 531 -18.90 -29.52 16.35
CA GLU A 531 -20.31 -29.90 16.37
C GLU A 531 -20.85 -29.96 14.94
N ASP A 532 -21.28 -31.17 14.62
CA ASP A 532 -21.95 -31.62 13.42
C ASP A 532 -23.12 -30.72 12.96
N SER A 533 -23.17 -30.54 11.65
CA SER A 533 -24.37 -30.46 10.81
C SER A 533 -25.70 -30.02 11.46
N ARG A 534 -26.04 -28.73 11.44
CA ARG A 534 -27.44 -28.26 11.34
C ARG A 534 -27.56 -26.98 10.49
N PRO A 535 -28.63 -26.84 9.69
CA PRO A 535 -28.83 -25.66 8.84
C PRO A 535 -29.17 -24.42 9.69
N LYS A 536 -28.61 -23.27 9.29
CA LYS A 536 -28.84 -21.96 9.93
C LYS A 536 -30.34 -21.61 9.97
N PRO A 537 -30.90 -21.21 11.12
CA PRO A 537 -32.23 -20.63 11.15
C PRO A 537 -32.20 -19.17 10.66
N ILE A 538 -33.26 -18.80 9.97
CA ILE A 538 -33.64 -17.43 9.63
C ILE A 538 -33.67 -16.59 10.91
N ALA A 539 -33.09 -15.38 10.87
CA ALA A 539 -33.00 -14.48 12.03
C ALA A 539 -34.38 -14.26 12.67
N ASN A 540 -34.54 -14.70 13.92
CA ASN A 540 -35.74 -14.50 14.72
C ASN A 540 -35.90 -13.00 15.01
N LEU A 541 -37.13 -12.50 14.92
CA LEU A 541 -37.48 -11.11 15.23
C LEU A 541 -37.03 -10.69 16.65
N GLU A 542 -36.97 -11.65 17.58
CA GLU A 542 -36.45 -11.46 18.95
C GLU A 542 -34.98 -11.04 18.96
N THR A 543 -34.12 -11.61 18.10
CA THR A 543 -32.68 -11.28 18.10
C THR A 543 -32.43 -9.88 17.53
N LEU A 544 -33.25 -9.46 16.57
CA LEU A 544 -33.22 -8.09 16.04
C LEU A 544 -33.80 -7.07 17.03
N ALA A 545 -34.84 -7.45 17.79
CA ALA A 545 -35.41 -6.63 18.85
C ALA A 545 -34.42 -6.45 20.02
N ASP A 546 -33.73 -7.52 20.43
CA ASP A 546 -32.69 -7.48 21.46
C ASP A 546 -31.51 -6.58 21.03
N GLN A 547 -31.09 -6.63 19.77
CA GLN A 547 -30.07 -5.72 19.24
C GLN A 547 -30.51 -4.25 19.27
N LEU A 548 -31.75 -3.94 18.90
CA LEU A 548 -32.29 -2.57 18.95
C LEU A 548 -32.43 -2.06 20.39
N LEU A 549 -32.86 -2.91 21.33
CA LEU A 549 -32.94 -2.55 22.74
C LEU A 549 -31.56 -2.28 23.34
N LEU A 550 -30.56 -3.10 23.01
CA LEU A 550 -29.17 -2.88 23.42
C LEU A 550 -28.59 -1.59 22.82
N GLN A 551 -28.94 -1.24 21.58
CA GLN A 551 -28.41 -0.04 20.93
C GLN A 551 -29.01 1.26 21.46
N HIS A 552 -30.29 1.26 21.87
CA HIS A 552 -31.01 2.47 22.27
C HIS A 552 -31.20 2.65 23.78
N PHE A 553 -31.20 1.56 24.56
CA PHE A 553 -31.58 1.59 25.99
C PHE A 553 -30.51 0.97 26.91
N SER A 554 -29.37 0.50 26.39
CA SER A 554 -28.27 0.00 27.22
C SER A 554 -27.54 1.15 27.93
N PRO A 555 -27.26 1.05 29.24
CA PRO A 555 -26.45 2.04 29.95
C PRO A 555 -25.02 2.05 29.42
N ALA A 556 -24.31 3.16 29.63
CA ALA A 556 -22.89 3.24 29.29
C ALA A 556 -22.12 2.28 30.20
N ALA A 557 -21.48 1.27 29.61
CA ALA A 557 -20.76 0.23 30.33
C ALA A 557 -19.43 -0.12 29.67
N VAL A 558 -18.48 -0.60 30.47
CA VAL A 558 -17.14 -0.97 30.02
C VAL A 558 -16.75 -2.29 30.67
N LEU A 559 -16.23 -3.21 29.88
CA LEU A 559 -15.66 -4.48 30.33
C LEU A 559 -14.14 -4.36 30.34
N THR A 560 -13.52 -4.76 31.45
CA THR A 560 -12.07 -4.67 31.67
C THR A 560 -11.47 -5.99 32.15
N ASN A 561 -10.18 -6.18 31.90
CA ASN A 561 -9.39 -7.22 32.58
C ASN A 561 -9.03 -6.76 34.02
N ALA A 562 -8.28 -7.58 34.76
CA ALA A 562 -7.83 -7.23 36.12
C ALA A 562 -6.88 -6.02 36.16
N ASP A 563 -6.13 -5.77 35.07
CA ASP A 563 -5.17 -4.67 34.96
C ASP A 563 -5.83 -3.34 34.55
N GLY A 564 -7.14 -3.35 34.27
CA GLY A 564 -7.92 -2.17 33.88
C GLY A 564 -7.89 -1.85 32.39
N ASP A 565 -7.36 -2.74 31.55
CA ASP A 565 -7.41 -2.59 30.10
C ASP A 565 -8.83 -2.85 29.60
N ILE A 566 -9.28 -1.97 28.72
CA ILE A 566 -10.65 -2.00 28.20
C ILE A 566 -10.76 -3.06 27.11
N LEU A 567 -11.55 -4.09 27.37
CA LEU A 567 -11.83 -5.19 26.43
C LEU A 567 -13.07 -4.94 25.58
N TYR A 568 -14.07 -4.25 26.13
CA TYR A 568 -15.31 -3.94 25.43
C TYR A 568 -15.99 -2.70 26.01
N THR A 569 -16.66 -1.93 25.16
CA THR A 569 -17.45 -0.76 25.56
C THR A 569 -18.87 -0.86 25.01
N SER A 570 -19.87 -0.68 25.87
CA SER A 570 -21.28 -0.60 25.51
C SER A 570 -21.80 0.82 25.74
N GLY A 571 -22.59 1.35 24.80
CA GLY A 571 -23.19 2.68 24.91
C GLY A 571 -22.19 3.85 24.78
N ARG A 572 -22.62 5.06 25.17
CA ARG A 572 -21.85 6.30 25.01
C ARG A 572 -21.04 6.63 26.27
N THR A 573 -19.79 6.20 26.32
CA THR A 573 -18.90 6.40 27.48
C THR A 573 -18.12 7.72 27.48
N GLY A 574 -18.16 8.49 26.38
CA GLY A 574 -17.37 9.73 26.20
C GLY A 574 -17.63 10.85 27.22
N LYS A 575 -18.77 10.81 27.93
CA LYS A 575 -19.06 11.71 29.06
C LYS A 575 -18.20 11.42 30.29
N TYR A 576 -17.71 10.20 30.45
CA TYR A 576 -17.00 9.72 31.64
C TYR A 576 -15.54 9.37 31.33
N LEU A 577 -15.28 8.92 30.10
CA LEU A 577 -13.96 8.53 29.62
C LEU A 577 -13.52 9.44 28.47
N GLU A 578 -12.26 9.85 28.47
CA GLU A 578 -11.61 10.57 27.38
C GLU A 578 -10.17 10.08 27.18
N PRO A 579 -9.65 10.06 25.94
CA PRO A 579 -8.27 9.65 25.70
C PRO A 579 -7.28 10.57 26.42
N ALA A 580 -6.32 9.99 27.16
CA ALA A 580 -5.23 10.75 27.75
C ALA A 580 -4.36 11.41 26.66
N ALA A 581 -3.85 12.62 26.93
CA ALA A 581 -2.90 13.28 26.04
C ALA A 581 -1.55 12.53 26.05
N GLY A 582 -1.11 12.03 24.89
CA GLY A 582 0.16 11.30 24.76
C GLY A 582 0.03 9.99 23.96
N LYS A 583 0.85 8.98 24.30
CA LYS A 583 0.77 7.64 23.70
C LYS A 583 -0.64 7.07 23.94
N ALA A 584 -1.25 6.50 22.91
CA ALA A 584 -2.58 5.89 23.01
C ALA A 584 -2.53 4.70 23.98
N ASN A 585 -3.19 4.83 25.14
CA ASN A 585 -3.30 3.78 26.15
C ASN A 585 -4.79 3.49 26.40
N TRP A 586 -5.24 2.27 26.09
CA TRP A 586 -6.63 1.82 26.22
C TRP A 586 -6.90 1.26 27.61
N ASN A 587 -6.48 2.00 28.63
CA ASN A 587 -6.61 1.63 30.02
C ASN A 587 -7.58 2.57 30.74
N ILE A 588 -8.50 2.00 31.51
CA ILE A 588 -9.60 2.72 32.15
C ILE A 588 -9.10 3.82 33.09
N TYR A 589 -7.96 3.63 33.75
CA TYR A 589 -7.35 4.61 34.65
C TYR A 589 -6.84 5.84 33.90
N ALA A 590 -6.19 5.61 32.75
CA ALA A 590 -5.70 6.67 31.88
C ALA A 590 -6.84 7.44 31.21
N MET A 591 -7.93 6.73 30.89
CA MET A 591 -9.06 7.30 30.17
C MET A 591 -10.10 7.96 31.09
N ALA A 592 -10.09 7.75 32.40
CA ALA A 592 -11.08 8.36 33.29
C ALA A 592 -10.90 9.89 33.39
N ARG A 593 -12.00 10.64 33.24
CA ARG A 593 -12.06 12.09 33.45
C ARG A 593 -11.79 12.48 34.91
N GLU A 594 -11.47 13.76 35.14
CA GLU A 594 -11.30 14.30 36.50
C GLU A 594 -12.58 14.14 37.34
N GLY A 595 -12.42 13.80 38.62
CA GLY A 595 -13.49 13.39 39.54
C GLY A 595 -13.82 11.90 39.55
N LEU A 596 -13.36 11.13 38.54
CA LEU A 596 -13.63 9.67 38.45
C LEU A 596 -12.42 8.80 38.76
N ARG A 597 -11.18 9.29 38.52
CA ARG A 597 -9.94 8.47 38.55
C ARG A 597 -9.70 7.73 39.86
N HIS A 598 -9.75 8.43 41.00
CA HIS A 598 -9.43 7.85 42.30
C HIS A 598 -10.51 6.85 42.76
N GLU A 599 -11.77 7.28 42.67
CA GLU A 599 -12.94 6.47 43.04
C GLU A 599 -13.07 5.19 42.20
N LEU A 600 -12.76 5.28 40.90
CA LEU A 600 -12.76 4.15 39.98
C LEU A 600 -11.66 3.13 40.33
N ALA A 601 -10.46 3.58 40.69
CA ALA A 601 -9.37 2.70 41.13
C ALA A 601 -9.70 1.97 42.43
N SER A 602 -10.29 2.68 43.39
CA SER A 602 -10.77 2.08 44.64
C SER A 602 -11.87 1.04 44.40
N ALA A 603 -12.84 1.35 43.53
CA ALA A 603 -13.94 0.45 43.20
C ALA A 603 -13.48 -0.82 42.46
N LEU A 604 -12.55 -0.71 41.51
CA LEU A 604 -12.01 -1.85 40.77
C LEU A 604 -11.23 -2.80 41.68
N LYS A 605 -10.38 -2.25 42.56
CA LYS A 605 -9.61 -3.06 43.51
C LYS A 605 -10.52 -3.80 44.50
N LYS A 606 -11.59 -3.15 44.97
CA LYS A 606 -12.61 -3.79 45.82
C LYS A 606 -13.35 -4.90 45.05
N ALA A 607 -13.83 -4.60 43.85
CA ALA A 607 -14.59 -5.55 43.01
C ALA A 607 -13.78 -6.79 42.60
N GLN A 608 -12.44 -6.73 42.59
CA GLN A 608 -11.59 -7.91 42.37
C GLN A 608 -11.62 -8.90 43.55
N HIS A 609 -11.82 -8.42 44.77
CA HIS A 609 -11.74 -9.22 45.99
C HIS A 609 -13.11 -9.62 46.55
N GLN A 610 -14.20 -9.09 45.99
CA GLN A 610 -15.57 -9.40 46.41
C GLN A 610 -16.45 -9.80 45.22
N ILE A 611 -17.41 -10.68 45.44
CA ILE A 611 -18.33 -11.17 44.39
C ILE A 611 -19.48 -10.18 44.14
N ASP A 612 -19.85 -9.40 45.15
CA ASP A 612 -20.96 -8.45 45.07
C ASP A 612 -20.56 -7.15 44.36
N ALA A 613 -21.51 -6.56 43.64
CA ALA A 613 -21.30 -5.31 42.92
C ALA A 613 -20.96 -4.16 43.89
N VAL A 614 -19.88 -3.43 43.59
CA VAL A 614 -19.50 -2.20 44.28
C VAL A 614 -20.32 -1.06 43.68
N HIS A 615 -21.13 -0.39 44.49
CA HIS A 615 -21.91 0.78 44.07
C HIS A 615 -21.35 2.05 44.72
N LEU A 616 -20.96 3.02 43.90
CA LEU A 616 -20.61 4.38 44.32
C LEU A 616 -21.69 5.33 43.82
N LEU A 617 -22.27 6.12 44.73
CA LEU A 617 -23.42 6.98 44.46
C LEU A 617 -23.01 8.46 44.47
N GLY A 618 -23.52 9.24 43.54
CA GLY A 618 -23.40 10.70 43.54
C GLY A 618 -22.00 11.24 43.21
N LEU A 619 -21.19 10.50 42.46
CA LEU A 619 -19.87 10.94 41.99
C LEU A 619 -20.03 12.13 41.04
N THR A 620 -19.18 13.14 41.16
CA THR A 620 -19.25 14.32 40.30
C THR A 620 -18.12 14.25 39.27
N VAL A 621 -18.46 14.20 37.99
CA VAL A 621 -17.50 14.10 36.88
C VAL A 621 -17.51 15.37 36.07
N ASP A 622 -16.32 15.88 35.74
CA ASP A 622 -16.16 17.05 34.89
C ASP A 622 -16.32 16.67 33.40
N THR A 623 -17.37 17.21 32.78
CA THR A 623 -17.67 17.00 31.36
C THR A 623 -17.39 18.28 30.56
N ASN A 624 -17.23 18.16 29.23
CA ASN A 624 -16.93 19.28 28.33
C ASN A 624 -17.96 20.44 28.35
N GLY A 625 -19.11 20.27 29.04
CA GLY A 625 -20.16 21.29 29.19
C GLY A 625 -20.61 21.54 30.64
N GLY A 626 -19.86 21.06 31.65
CA GLY A 626 -20.14 21.24 33.09
C GLY A 626 -19.95 19.99 33.94
N THR A 627 -20.26 20.06 35.23
CA THR A 627 -20.20 18.92 36.17
C THR A 627 -21.46 18.06 36.08
N GLN A 628 -21.32 16.75 35.91
CA GLN A 628 -22.43 15.77 35.93
C GLN A 628 -22.31 14.87 37.16
N SER A 629 -23.43 14.63 37.87
CA SER A 629 -23.48 13.64 38.94
C SER A 629 -23.83 12.26 38.38
N ILE A 630 -23.11 11.23 38.78
CA ILE A 630 -23.26 9.85 38.29
C ILE A 630 -23.24 8.85 39.43
N ASN A 631 -23.87 7.70 39.22
CA ASN A 631 -23.62 6.50 40.01
C ASN A 631 -22.78 5.53 39.19
N LEU A 632 -21.76 4.97 39.83
CA LEU A 632 -20.83 4.00 39.26
C LEU A 632 -21.08 2.63 39.91
N THR A 633 -21.23 1.60 39.08
CA THR A 633 -21.31 0.22 39.54
C THR A 633 -20.18 -0.60 38.94
N VAL A 634 -19.42 -1.31 39.77
CA VAL A 634 -18.32 -2.18 39.34
C VAL A 634 -18.55 -3.59 39.86
N GLN A 635 -18.53 -4.59 38.99
CA GLN A 635 -18.81 -5.97 39.38
C GLN A 635 -17.87 -6.96 38.66
N ALA A 636 -17.34 -7.92 39.41
CA ALA A 636 -16.63 -9.06 38.82
C ALA A 636 -17.60 -10.08 38.22
N ILE A 637 -17.33 -10.51 36.99
CA ILE A 637 -18.14 -11.50 36.30
C ILE A 637 -17.72 -12.89 36.77
N THR A 638 -18.67 -13.64 37.33
CA THR A 638 -18.45 -15.01 37.82
C THR A 638 -19.03 -16.09 36.91
N LYS A 639 -20.01 -15.74 36.06
CA LYS A 639 -20.62 -16.61 35.05
C LYS A 639 -21.02 -15.81 33.79
N PRO A 640 -20.95 -16.40 32.58
CA PRO A 640 -20.45 -17.75 32.25
C PRO A 640 -18.94 -17.90 32.50
N LEU A 641 -18.44 -19.14 32.63
CA LEU A 641 -17.04 -19.46 32.94
C LEU A 641 -16.04 -18.79 31.97
N THR A 642 -16.47 -18.49 30.75
CA THR A 642 -15.68 -17.84 29.69
C THR A 642 -15.35 -16.36 29.98
N LEU A 643 -16.13 -15.69 30.84
CA LEU A 643 -15.90 -14.28 31.24
C LEU A 643 -15.40 -14.17 32.69
N LYS A 644 -15.02 -15.30 33.30
CA LYS A 644 -14.58 -15.35 34.69
C LYS A 644 -13.27 -14.58 34.85
N GLY A 645 -13.25 -13.64 35.79
CA GLY A 645 -12.09 -12.78 36.07
C GLY A 645 -12.11 -11.43 35.35
N LEU A 646 -13.15 -11.14 34.56
CA LEU A 646 -13.39 -9.82 33.98
C LEU A 646 -14.27 -8.96 34.89
N LEU A 647 -14.12 -7.65 34.76
CA LEU A 647 -14.85 -6.65 35.54
C LEU A 647 -15.73 -5.82 34.63
N ILE A 648 -17.03 -5.72 34.93
CA ILE A 648 -17.95 -4.81 34.26
C ILE A 648 -18.15 -3.54 35.09
N ILE A 649 -18.07 -2.40 34.42
CA ILE A 649 -18.21 -1.06 34.97
C ILE A 649 -19.42 -0.42 34.28
N VAL A 650 -20.38 0.08 35.04
CA VAL A 650 -21.60 0.70 34.51
C VAL A 650 -21.75 2.12 35.06
N PHE A 651 -22.00 3.07 34.17
CA PHE A 651 -22.20 4.48 34.47
C PHE A 651 -23.68 4.85 34.31
N THR A 652 -24.24 5.52 35.31
CA THR A 652 -25.64 5.99 35.29
C THR A 652 -25.75 7.45 35.71
N ASP A 653 -26.40 8.28 34.89
CA ASP A 653 -26.58 9.71 35.17
C ASP A 653 -27.63 9.92 36.28
N VAL A 654 -27.32 10.76 37.28
CA VAL A 654 -28.28 11.18 38.31
C VAL A 654 -28.41 12.70 38.38
N ALA A 655 -29.60 13.19 38.73
CA ALA A 655 -29.84 14.62 38.92
C ALA A 655 -29.09 15.13 40.17
N LYS A 656 -28.46 16.31 40.07
CA LYS A 656 -27.71 16.96 41.18
C LYS A 656 -28.58 17.08 42.45
N PRO A 657 -28.17 16.54 43.61
CA PRO A 657 -28.92 16.72 44.86
C PRO A 657 -28.75 18.15 45.41
N PRO A 658 -29.78 18.73 46.06
CA PRO A 658 -29.71 20.08 46.64
C PRO A 658 -28.89 20.08 47.94
N VAL A 659 -27.83 20.90 47.98
CA VAL A 659 -26.96 21.04 49.16
C VAL A 659 -27.65 21.93 50.22
N ARG A 660 -28.03 21.34 51.37
CA ARG A 660 -28.32 22.09 52.61
C ARG A 660 -27.08 22.08 53.49
N LYS A 661 -26.46 23.25 53.71
CA LYS A 661 -25.33 23.42 54.64
C LYS A 661 -25.84 23.56 56.08
N SER A 662 -25.34 22.73 56.99
CA SER A 662 -25.39 22.99 58.44
C SER A 662 -23.96 23.07 59.00
N PRO A 663 -23.67 23.95 59.98
CA PRO A 663 -22.30 24.37 60.29
C PRO A 663 -21.49 23.38 61.13
N ASN A 664 -22.12 22.39 61.78
CA ASN A 664 -21.42 21.42 62.63
C ASN A 664 -20.83 20.21 61.87
N ALA A 665 -21.24 19.98 60.62
CA ALA A 665 -20.70 18.88 59.80
C ALA A 665 -19.36 19.24 59.16
N ALA A 666 -19.09 20.52 58.91
CA ALA A 666 -17.89 20.97 58.22
C ALA A 666 -16.59 20.73 59.02
N GLN A 667 -16.65 20.78 60.36
CA GLN A 667 -15.48 20.57 61.22
C GLN A 667 -15.12 19.10 61.39
N GLN A 668 -16.11 18.20 61.46
CA GLN A 668 -15.89 16.76 61.44
C GLN A 668 -15.46 16.27 60.05
N PHE A 669 -16.03 16.85 58.99
CA PHE A 669 -15.61 16.55 57.61
C PHE A 669 -14.17 16.99 57.36
N LEU A 670 -13.79 18.20 57.79
CA LEU A 670 -12.42 18.68 57.63
C LEU A 670 -11.40 17.86 58.44
N GLN A 671 -11.78 17.36 59.63
CA GLN A 671 -10.91 16.45 60.40
C GLN A 671 -10.78 15.07 59.77
N ALA A 672 -11.86 14.54 59.18
CA ALA A 672 -11.82 13.28 58.43
C ALA A 672 -10.98 13.42 57.15
N GLU A 673 -11.14 14.52 56.41
CA GLU A 673 -10.39 14.84 55.20
C GLU A 673 -8.89 15.06 55.49
N LEU A 674 -8.56 15.68 56.64
CA LEU A 674 -7.16 15.82 57.08
C LEU A 674 -6.53 14.49 57.48
N GLN A 675 -7.33 13.57 58.02
CA GLN A 675 -6.85 12.24 58.40
C GLN A 675 -6.65 11.36 57.16
N GLU A 676 -7.60 11.40 56.23
CA GLU A 676 -7.52 10.72 54.93
C GLU A 676 -6.33 11.23 54.11
N ALA A 677 -6.11 12.54 54.04
CA ALA A 677 -4.94 13.11 53.37
C ALA A 677 -3.60 12.70 54.03
N ARG A 678 -3.58 12.47 55.34
CA ARG A 678 -2.38 11.98 56.05
C ARG A 678 -2.12 10.51 55.76
N ASP A 679 -3.16 9.69 55.73
CA ASP A 679 -3.06 8.27 55.41
C ASP A 679 -2.65 8.08 53.94
N GLU A 680 -3.16 8.90 53.02
CA GLU A 680 -2.70 8.96 51.62
C GLU A 680 -1.22 9.36 51.51
N LEU A 681 -0.78 10.38 52.23
CA LEU A 681 0.63 10.78 52.22
C LEU A 681 1.55 9.67 52.77
N GLN A 682 1.09 8.92 53.77
CA GLN A 682 1.86 7.81 54.33
C GLN A 682 1.95 6.65 53.34
N THR A 683 0.83 6.26 52.72
CA THR A 683 0.83 5.20 51.69
C THR A 683 1.64 5.59 50.45
N MET A 684 1.61 6.86 50.03
CA MET A 684 2.44 7.37 48.94
C MET A 684 3.92 7.33 49.30
N ARG A 685 4.28 7.61 50.56
CA ARG A 685 5.67 7.55 51.04
C ARG A 685 6.20 6.11 51.09
N GLU A 686 5.39 5.18 51.56
CA GLU A 686 5.72 3.75 51.57
C GLU A 686 5.88 3.23 50.14
N ALA A 687 4.95 3.56 49.25
CA ALA A 687 5.08 3.24 47.83
C ALA A 687 6.36 3.84 47.22
N MET A 688 6.67 5.12 47.50
CA MET A 688 7.89 5.76 47.02
C MET A 688 9.16 5.03 47.50
N GLN A 689 9.17 4.51 48.73
CA GLN A 689 10.29 3.71 49.24
C GLN A 689 10.42 2.39 48.49
N THR A 690 9.32 1.66 48.28
CA THR A 690 9.32 0.42 47.47
C THR A 690 9.83 0.70 46.05
N TRP A 691 9.33 1.75 45.40
CA TRP A 691 9.78 2.16 44.07
C TRP A 691 11.26 2.52 44.04
N GLN A 692 11.79 3.14 45.10
CA GLN A 692 13.21 3.48 45.20
C GLN A 692 14.08 2.23 45.37
N GLU A 693 13.60 1.22 46.11
CA GLU A 693 14.26 -0.09 46.25
C GLU A 693 14.23 -0.88 44.95
N GLU A 694 13.10 -0.92 44.24
CA GLU A 694 12.97 -1.57 42.93
C GLU A 694 13.87 -0.91 41.87
N LEU A 695 13.91 0.43 41.82
CA LEU A 695 14.82 1.17 40.95
C LEU A 695 16.27 0.83 41.24
N ARG A 696 16.63 0.71 42.52
CA ARG A 696 17.99 0.35 42.92
C ARG A 696 18.33 -1.07 42.49
N SER A 697 17.42 -2.03 42.72
CA SER A 697 17.57 -3.42 42.27
C SER A 697 17.72 -3.51 40.75
N SER A 698 16.88 -2.80 39.99
CA SER A 698 16.95 -2.80 38.53
C SER A 698 18.25 -2.17 38.02
N ASN A 699 18.76 -1.15 38.71
CA ASN A 699 20.04 -0.53 38.37
C ASN A 699 21.23 -1.45 38.67
N GLU A 700 21.18 -2.20 39.78
CA GLU A 700 22.18 -3.23 40.11
C GLU A 700 22.16 -4.38 39.08
N GLU A 701 20.98 -4.81 38.62
CA GLU A 701 20.84 -5.81 37.56
C GLU A 701 21.35 -5.30 36.20
N LEU A 702 21.06 -4.04 35.85
CA LEU A 702 21.63 -3.40 34.65
C LEU A 702 23.15 -3.28 34.73
N GLN A 703 23.70 -3.02 35.91
CA GLN A 703 25.15 -2.97 36.08
C GLN A 703 25.75 -4.38 35.90
N SER A 704 25.15 -5.41 36.48
CA SER A 704 25.58 -6.80 36.32
C SER A 704 25.54 -7.26 34.86
N THR A 705 24.47 -6.97 34.14
CA THR A 705 24.36 -7.32 32.71
C THR A 705 25.38 -6.57 31.85
N ASN A 706 25.74 -5.34 32.22
CA ASN A 706 26.79 -4.59 31.54
C ASN A 706 28.18 -5.18 31.82
N GLU A 707 28.45 -5.64 33.05
CA GLU A 707 29.68 -6.37 33.41
C GLU A 707 29.78 -7.70 32.64
N GLU A 708 28.68 -8.45 32.51
CA GLU A 708 28.64 -9.68 31.69
C GLU A 708 28.89 -9.39 30.20
N LEU A 709 28.32 -8.32 29.65
CA LEU A 709 28.57 -7.90 28.27
C LEU A 709 30.02 -7.46 28.05
N GLN A 710 30.64 -6.81 29.02
CA GLN A 710 32.07 -6.48 28.97
C GLN A 710 32.92 -7.73 28.98
N SER A 711 32.64 -8.69 29.87
CA SER A 711 33.33 -10.00 29.90
C SER A 711 33.18 -10.75 28.57
N SER A 712 31.97 -10.78 27.99
CA SER A 712 31.73 -11.43 26.71
C SER A 712 32.48 -10.74 25.55
N ASN A 713 32.62 -9.41 25.60
CA ASN A 713 33.46 -8.68 24.65
C ASN A 713 34.94 -8.99 24.82
N GLU A 714 35.45 -9.12 26.05
CA GLU A 714 36.84 -9.50 26.32
C GLU A 714 37.14 -10.92 25.82
N GLU A 715 36.21 -11.87 26.05
CA GLU A 715 36.32 -13.23 25.51
C GLU A 715 36.31 -13.24 23.96
N LEU A 716 35.45 -12.44 23.33
CA LEU A 716 35.42 -12.31 21.86
C LEU A 716 36.70 -11.69 21.29
N MET A 717 37.27 -10.68 21.95
CA MET A 717 38.55 -10.11 21.58
C MET A 717 39.67 -11.15 21.69
N THR A 718 39.70 -11.92 22.77
CA THR A 718 40.68 -12.99 22.97
C THR A 718 40.55 -14.06 21.89
N SER A 719 39.33 -14.51 21.60
CA SER A 719 39.07 -15.50 20.53
C SER A 719 39.48 -14.98 19.14
N LYS A 720 39.29 -13.68 18.89
CA LYS A 720 39.75 -13.02 17.67
C LYS A 720 41.27 -12.99 17.57
N GLU A 721 41.97 -12.68 18.66
CA GLU A 721 43.44 -12.69 18.71
C GLU A 721 44.00 -14.10 18.47
N GLU A 722 43.39 -15.13 19.06
CA GLU A 722 43.74 -16.53 18.79
C GLU A 722 43.53 -16.94 17.33
N MET A 723 42.39 -16.55 16.73
CA MET A 723 42.11 -16.77 15.30
C MET A 723 43.14 -16.07 14.40
N GLN A 724 43.56 -14.86 14.76
CA GLN A 724 44.53 -14.10 13.98
C GLN A 724 45.92 -14.74 14.05
N SER A 725 46.35 -15.17 15.25
CA SER A 725 47.58 -15.94 15.45
C SER A 725 47.58 -17.25 14.64
N LEU A 726 46.47 -18.00 14.67
CA LEU A 726 46.34 -19.25 13.91
C LEU A 726 46.44 -19.00 12.39
N ASN A 727 45.89 -17.87 11.92
CA ASN A 727 45.96 -17.48 10.51
C ASN A 727 47.40 -17.10 10.10
N GLU A 728 48.14 -16.42 10.97
CA GLU A 728 49.56 -16.10 10.76
C GLU A 728 50.43 -17.37 10.70
N GLU A 729 50.17 -18.35 11.57
CA GLU A 729 50.82 -19.67 11.51
C GLU A 729 50.47 -20.40 10.19
N LEU A 730 49.20 -20.41 9.79
CA LEU A 730 48.76 -21.03 8.53
C LEU A 730 49.40 -20.39 7.29
N GLN A 731 49.55 -19.07 7.27
CA GLN A 731 50.24 -18.36 6.20
C GLN A 731 51.71 -18.72 6.14
N THR A 732 52.36 -18.84 7.30
CA THR A 732 53.77 -19.24 7.39
C THR A 732 53.96 -20.67 6.89
N VAL A 733 53.12 -21.61 7.32
CA VAL A 733 53.16 -23.01 6.84
C VAL A 733 52.88 -23.10 5.35
N ASN A 734 51.93 -22.31 4.82
CA ASN A 734 51.68 -22.26 3.39
C ASN A 734 52.88 -21.70 2.61
N ALA A 735 53.57 -20.69 3.13
CA ALA A 735 54.78 -20.16 2.51
C ALA A 735 55.90 -21.20 2.47
N GLU A 736 56.11 -21.95 3.56
CA GLU A 736 57.09 -23.06 3.58
C GLU A 736 56.74 -24.18 2.58
N LEU A 737 55.45 -24.53 2.48
CA LEU A 737 54.96 -25.50 1.50
C LEU A 737 55.21 -25.01 0.07
N GLN A 738 54.95 -23.74 -0.21
CA GLN A 738 55.18 -23.16 -1.53
C GLN A 738 56.66 -23.20 -1.91
N VAL A 739 57.56 -22.86 -0.97
CA VAL A 739 59.02 -22.98 -1.18
C VAL A 739 59.41 -24.43 -1.49
N LYS A 740 58.90 -25.41 -0.74
CA LYS A 740 59.18 -26.83 -1.03
C LYS A 740 58.64 -27.29 -2.39
N VAL A 741 57.48 -26.78 -2.81
CA VAL A 741 56.91 -27.07 -4.13
C VAL A 741 57.80 -26.47 -5.23
N ASP A 742 58.30 -25.25 -5.03
CA ASP A 742 59.19 -24.58 -5.97
C ASP A 742 60.54 -25.30 -6.06
N ASP A 743 61.13 -25.72 -4.94
CA ASP A 743 62.34 -26.55 -4.89
C ASP A 743 62.16 -27.89 -5.62
N LEU A 744 61.03 -28.58 -5.42
CA LEU A 744 60.71 -29.80 -6.15
C LEU A 744 60.56 -29.55 -7.66
N SER A 745 59.98 -28.40 -8.04
CA SER A 745 59.80 -28.03 -9.44
C SER A 745 61.14 -27.74 -10.13
N THR A 746 62.09 -27.11 -9.42
CA THR A 746 63.43 -26.82 -9.95
C THR A 746 64.27 -28.09 -10.05
N SER A 747 64.21 -28.98 -9.06
CA SER A 747 64.86 -30.29 -9.13
C SER A 747 64.35 -31.11 -10.32
N LYS A 748 63.03 -31.13 -10.57
CA LYS A 748 62.46 -31.82 -11.73
C LYS A 748 62.89 -31.21 -13.07
N LYS A 749 63.04 -29.88 -13.13
CA LYS A 749 63.56 -29.21 -14.34
C LYS A 749 65.03 -29.58 -14.61
N LEU A 750 65.86 -29.63 -13.58
CA LEU A 750 67.25 -30.06 -13.69
C LEU A 750 67.36 -31.52 -14.13
N GLU A 751 66.53 -32.42 -13.58
CA GLU A 751 66.46 -33.81 -14.04
C GLU A 751 66.02 -33.91 -15.52
N ALA A 752 65.05 -33.11 -15.94
CA ALA A 752 64.62 -33.06 -17.34
C ALA A 752 65.73 -32.55 -18.27
N GLU A 753 66.45 -31.50 -17.89
CA GLU A 753 67.58 -30.97 -18.68
C GLU A 753 68.75 -31.96 -18.78
N LEU A 754 69.03 -32.72 -17.70
CA LEU A 754 70.02 -33.80 -17.71
C LEU A 754 69.59 -34.95 -18.63
N SER A 755 68.31 -35.29 -18.68
CA SER A 755 67.80 -36.31 -19.61
C SER A 755 67.90 -35.89 -21.08
N VAL A 756 67.65 -34.62 -21.40
CA VAL A 756 67.76 -34.06 -22.76
C VAL A 756 69.21 -33.94 -23.23
N ASN A 757 70.16 -33.68 -22.33
CA ASN A 757 71.58 -33.67 -22.69
C ASN A 757 72.13 -35.08 -22.94
N ASN A 758 71.67 -36.09 -22.21
CA ASN A 758 72.06 -37.49 -22.46
C ASN A 758 71.52 -38.04 -23.80
N GLU A 759 70.38 -37.55 -24.30
CA GLU A 759 69.85 -37.92 -25.63
C GLU A 759 70.58 -37.23 -26.80
N LYS A 760 71.39 -36.19 -26.55
CA LYS A 760 72.19 -35.51 -27.59
C LYS A 760 73.60 -36.08 -27.76
N GLU A 761 74.06 -36.95 -26.87
CA GLU A 761 75.38 -37.62 -26.94
C GLU A 761 75.31 -39.09 -27.42
N THR A 762 74.14 -39.56 -27.85
CA THR A 762 73.93 -40.83 -28.58
C THR A 762 73.46 -40.57 -29.98
#